data_AF-B4E5U4-F1
#
_entry.id   AF-B4E5U4-F1
#
_cell.length_a   1.000
_cell.length_b   1.000
_cell.length_c   1.000
_cell.angle_alpha   90.00
_cell.angle_beta   90.00
_cell.angle_gamma   90.00
#
_symmetry.space_group_name_H-M   'P 1'
#
loop_
_entity.id
_entity.type
_entity.pdbx_description
1 polymer ?
#
loop_
_entity_poly.entity_id
_entity_poly.type
_entity_poly.pdbx_seq_one_letter_code
_entity_poly.pdbx_strand_id
1 'polypeptide(L)'
;MNVFFEESGSFKAGSVLSRQGDAFQVELPGGRRAKVRAKDVLIEFDKPAAGELMQEADTAAQQIDLDFLWECAPADEFAYTALAAEYFGATYGPVERAALVLRLHGSPVYFRRKGRGQYQRAPEEQLKMALASLERKRQQALVQAQYEEELKAGKLPEAFAGKVLGLLTRPDKNSIEYKAMEAAAGARGVSPARLMLDCGGIESPRALHEARFLAEFFPHGTGFPPVTVGPLPDDLPRADVEAFSIDDITTTEIDDAFSVEHLADGRVRIGVHIAAPALGIVRGDAVDAIARARLSTVYMPGDKITMLPDDVVDVFTLKEGDYRPALSLYIIVNRDTQDIVASETRAELVFVKNNLRHNTLDELVNEETLAAGTGDYPHKDDIAVLWPLAQALFEKRQVARAGYGLKREVQRNTDYNFYVEGEHVTITPRRRGSPLDLIVSELAILANSTWGAFLHDHTVPGIYRSQRGFGAPGPKRTRMQTTAAPHEGLGVAQYAWSTSPLRRYVDLVNQWQLLACVQHGVTAKLAAPFKPKDADLYAVVQGFDDTYTAYADYQRRMEYFWCLRWLAQEQKKQVVASVVKGDLVRLEEIPLLLHVPGLGVHARGTRVLLDVMSLDELTIEASVRLLNVLDAPTVTSGDAADEEDDAEGGDDTLVDAEDASAETEAEALAEADGAAADGGEAASGNDGEEGRAS
;
A
#
# COMPACT_ATOMS: atom_id res chain seq x y z
N MET A 1 27.78 -34.71 62.94
CA MET A 1 28.19 -34.95 61.55
C MET A 1 27.06 -34.68 60.56
N ASN A 2 27.28 -33.68 59.73
CA ASN A 2 26.43 -33.17 58.66
C ASN A 2 27.22 -33.25 57.34
N VAL A 3 26.51 -33.20 56.20
CA VAL A 3 27.11 -33.22 54.87
C VAL A 3 26.51 -32.15 53.96
N PHE A 4 27.37 -31.49 53.19
CA PHE A 4 27.02 -30.62 52.07
C PHE A 4 27.32 -31.37 50.78
N PHE A 5 26.32 -31.49 49.92
CA PHE A 5 26.36 -32.39 48.76
C PHE A 5 25.60 -31.80 47.58
N GLU A 6 25.89 -32.32 46.40
CA GLU A 6 25.21 -31.95 45.17
C GLU A 6 24.20 -33.03 44.76
N GLU A 7 22.94 -32.64 44.55
CA GLU A 7 21.88 -33.49 44.07
C GLU A 7 21.15 -32.81 42.90
N SER A 8 21.14 -33.47 41.73
CA SER A 8 20.46 -32.99 40.52
C SER A 8 20.82 -31.55 40.11
N GLY A 9 22.09 -31.16 40.27
CA GLY A 9 22.58 -29.81 39.93
C GLY A 9 22.30 -28.74 40.99
N SER A 10 21.71 -29.10 42.13
CA SER A 10 21.49 -28.21 43.27
C SER A 10 22.37 -28.61 44.46
N PHE A 11 22.82 -27.63 45.25
CA PHE A 11 23.57 -27.88 46.48
C PHE A 11 22.64 -27.90 47.69
N LYS A 12 22.85 -28.87 48.57
CA LYS A 12 22.05 -29.05 49.79
C LYS A 12 22.95 -29.43 50.95
N ALA A 13 22.48 -29.16 52.16
CA ALA A 13 23.09 -29.67 53.38
C ALA A 13 22.06 -30.50 54.18
N GLY A 14 22.53 -31.54 54.86
CA GLY A 14 21.69 -32.34 55.75
C GLY A 14 22.48 -33.09 56.83
N SER A 15 21.77 -33.57 57.84
CA SER A 15 22.34 -34.28 58.99
C SER A 15 22.50 -35.77 58.68
N VAL A 16 23.65 -36.36 58.97
CA VAL A 16 23.89 -37.80 58.68
C VAL A 16 23.21 -38.66 59.75
N LEU A 17 22.25 -39.49 59.32
CA LEU A 17 21.57 -40.47 60.18
C LEU A 17 22.35 -41.79 60.28
N SER A 18 22.89 -42.27 59.16
CA SER A 18 23.73 -43.48 59.13
C SER A 18 24.58 -43.53 57.85
N ARG A 19 25.70 -44.27 57.89
CA ARG A 19 26.55 -44.56 56.73
C ARG A 19 26.53 -46.07 56.47
N GLN A 20 26.15 -46.45 55.24
CA GLN A 20 26.14 -47.85 54.80
C GLN A 20 26.98 -47.97 53.52
N GLY A 21 28.19 -48.55 53.65
CA GLY A 21 29.15 -48.62 52.55
C GLY A 21 29.51 -47.24 52.01
N ASP A 22 29.31 -47.04 50.70
CA ASP A 22 29.61 -45.81 49.96
C ASP A 22 28.42 -44.82 49.89
N ALA A 23 27.45 -44.92 50.81
CA ALA A 23 26.30 -44.02 50.86
C ALA A 23 25.95 -43.57 52.28
N PHE A 24 25.55 -42.31 52.38
CA PHE A 24 25.00 -41.66 53.57
C PHE A 24 23.47 -41.63 53.48
N GLN A 25 22.81 -41.97 54.58
CA GLN A 25 21.40 -41.62 54.81
C GLN A 25 21.39 -40.27 55.51
N VAL A 26 20.82 -39.26 54.87
CA VAL A 26 20.88 -37.86 55.28
C VAL A 26 19.47 -37.33 55.50
N GLU A 27 19.25 -36.58 56.57
CA GLU A 27 18.00 -35.86 56.84
C GLU A 27 18.17 -34.38 56.51
N LEU A 28 17.32 -33.86 55.62
CA LEU A 28 17.31 -32.45 55.23
C LEU A 28 16.59 -31.59 56.29
N PRO A 29 16.82 -30.27 56.34
CA PRO A 29 16.19 -29.35 57.29
C PRO A 29 14.65 -29.34 57.33
N GLY A 30 13.98 -29.94 56.34
CA GLY A 30 12.52 -30.15 56.30
C GLY A 30 12.06 -31.57 56.69
N GLY A 31 12.90 -32.39 57.33
CA GLY A 31 12.59 -33.76 57.76
C GLY A 31 12.59 -34.82 56.65
N ARG A 32 12.81 -34.42 55.39
CA ARG A 32 12.93 -35.34 54.26
C ARG A 32 14.25 -36.09 54.33
N ARG A 33 14.19 -37.42 54.19
CA ARG A 33 15.38 -38.29 54.12
C ARG A 33 15.82 -38.51 52.68
N ALA A 34 17.12 -38.48 52.45
CA ALA A 34 17.75 -38.70 51.15
C ALA A 34 18.95 -39.66 51.29
N LYS A 35 19.14 -40.51 50.28
CA LYS A 35 20.33 -41.37 50.18
C LYS A 35 21.34 -40.69 49.27
N VAL A 36 22.46 -40.23 49.84
CA VAL A 36 23.51 -39.50 49.14
C VAL A 36 24.73 -40.41 49.01
N ARG A 37 25.30 -40.60 47.81
CA ARG A 37 26.54 -41.41 47.69
C ARG A 37 27.71 -40.59 48.18
N ALA A 38 28.75 -41.24 48.72
CA ALA A 38 29.90 -40.51 49.26
C ALA A 38 30.58 -39.65 48.19
N LYS A 39 30.61 -40.11 46.93
CA LYS A 39 31.10 -39.31 45.79
C LYS A 39 30.30 -38.03 45.51
N ASP A 40 29.05 -37.93 45.98
CA ASP A 40 28.17 -36.76 45.80
C ASP A 40 28.31 -35.74 46.94
N VAL A 41 28.96 -36.14 48.04
CA VAL A 41 29.29 -35.27 49.18
C VAL A 41 30.53 -34.44 48.84
N LEU A 42 30.43 -33.14 49.08
CA LEU A 42 31.50 -32.17 48.89
C LEU A 42 32.18 -31.84 50.22
N ILE A 43 31.42 -31.63 51.29
CA ILE A 43 31.96 -31.25 52.61
C ILE A 43 31.28 -32.08 53.71
N GLU A 44 32.08 -32.68 54.59
CA GLU A 44 31.63 -33.25 55.87
C GLU A 44 31.95 -32.26 57.01
N PHE A 45 31.01 -32.02 57.93
CA PHE A 45 31.17 -31.01 58.98
C PHE A 45 30.34 -31.29 60.25
N ASP A 46 30.65 -30.66 61.38
CA ASP A 46 29.91 -30.83 62.63
C ASP A 46 29.10 -29.61 63.07
N LYS A 47 29.57 -28.39 62.76
CA LYS A 47 28.89 -27.11 63.00
C LYS A 47 29.07 -26.20 61.77
N PRO A 48 28.14 -25.27 61.45
CA PRO A 48 26.83 -25.04 62.07
C PRO A 48 25.84 -26.18 61.79
N ALA A 49 24.57 -26.07 62.19
CA ALA A 49 23.56 -27.06 61.81
C ALA A 49 23.37 -27.08 60.29
N ALA A 50 22.94 -28.21 59.71
CA ALA A 50 22.79 -28.33 58.26
C ALA A 50 21.83 -27.30 57.64
N GLY A 51 20.78 -26.89 58.38
CA GLY A 51 19.87 -25.82 57.94
C GLY A 51 20.50 -24.43 57.96
N GLU A 52 21.36 -24.16 58.95
CA GLU A 52 22.07 -22.89 59.11
C GLU A 52 23.18 -22.75 58.07
N LEU A 53 23.88 -23.85 57.75
CA LEU A 53 24.98 -23.85 56.78
C LEU A 53 24.56 -23.23 55.43
N MET A 54 23.42 -23.60 54.87
CA MET A 54 23.01 -23.10 53.55
C MET A 54 22.76 -21.59 53.59
N GLN A 55 22.08 -21.09 54.61
CA GLN A 55 21.78 -19.66 54.75
C GLN A 55 23.06 -18.84 54.99
N GLU A 56 23.95 -19.33 55.86
CA GLU A 56 25.24 -18.69 56.12
C GLU A 56 26.15 -18.74 54.89
N ALA A 57 26.18 -19.86 54.16
CA ALA A 57 26.97 -20.03 52.96
C ALA A 57 26.47 -19.17 51.80
N ASP A 58 25.16 -19.02 51.60
CA ASP A 58 24.60 -18.11 50.60
C ASP A 58 24.96 -16.65 50.91
N THR A 59 24.88 -16.26 52.19
CA THR A 59 25.27 -14.91 52.64
C THR A 59 26.77 -14.67 52.44
N ALA A 60 27.62 -15.62 52.84
CA ALA A 60 29.06 -15.53 52.67
C ALA A 60 29.47 -15.57 51.18
N ALA A 61 28.76 -16.33 50.33
CA ALA A 61 29.04 -16.40 48.89
C ALA A 61 28.89 -15.04 48.21
N GLN A 62 27.93 -14.21 48.64
CA GLN A 62 27.73 -12.85 48.11
C GLN A 62 28.86 -11.89 48.48
N GLN A 63 29.60 -12.17 49.55
CA GLN A 63 30.73 -11.36 50.02
C GLN A 63 32.06 -11.72 49.34
N ILE A 64 32.11 -12.82 48.58
CA ILE A 64 33.30 -13.24 47.84
C ILE A 64 33.48 -12.37 46.60
N ASP A 65 34.61 -11.67 46.53
CA ASP A 65 35.04 -10.89 45.36
C ASP A 65 35.43 -11.86 44.23
N LEU A 66 34.70 -11.78 43.12
CA LEU A 66 34.91 -12.68 41.98
C LEU A 66 36.18 -12.39 41.21
N ASP A 67 36.58 -11.13 41.10
CA ASP A 67 37.75 -10.73 40.34
C ASP A 67 39.00 -11.19 41.09
N PHE A 68 39.06 -10.95 42.40
CA PHE A 68 40.13 -11.45 43.25
C PHE A 68 40.13 -12.98 43.34
N LEU A 69 38.96 -13.63 43.46
CA LEU A 69 38.86 -15.09 43.45
C LEU A 69 39.38 -15.69 42.13
N TRP A 70 39.10 -15.04 41.00
CA TRP A 70 39.60 -15.44 39.70
C TRP A 70 41.12 -15.25 39.62
N GLU A 71 41.67 -14.15 40.13
CA GLU A 71 43.12 -13.92 40.18
C GLU A 71 43.86 -15.00 40.99
N CYS A 72 43.29 -15.42 42.13
CA CYS A 72 43.81 -16.51 42.96
C CYS A 72 43.66 -17.90 42.33
N ALA A 73 42.79 -18.07 41.33
CA ALA A 73 42.50 -19.39 40.78
C ALA A 73 43.55 -19.86 39.76
N PRO A 74 43.98 -21.15 39.82
CA PRO A 74 44.84 -21.73 38.79
C PRO A 74 44.23 -21.68 37.38
N ALA A 75 45.09 -21.58 36.36
CA ALA A 75 44.66 -21.59 34.96
C ALA A 75 44.15 -22.97 34.49
N ASP A 76 44.71 -24.05 35.04
CA ASP A 76 44.31 -25.42 34.77
C ASP A 76 43.10 -25.86 35.62
N GLU A 77 42.64 -27.09 35.45
CA GLU A 77 41.57 -27.66 36.28
C GLU A 77 42.01 -27.77 37.75
N PHE A 78 41.19 -27.27 38.67
CA PHE A 78 41.46 -27.26 40.11
C PHE A 78 40.24 -27.69 40.93
N ALA A 79 40.53 -28.29 42.08
CA ALA A 79 39.52 -28.60 43.08
C ALA A 79 39.17 -27.35 43.89
N TYR A 80 37.89 -27.16 44.21
CA TYR A 80 37.43 -26.01 45.01
C TYR A 80 38.15 -25.89 46.37
N THR A 81 38.61 -27.01 46.94
CA THR A 81 39.36 -27.06 48.20
C THR A 81 40.75 -26.44 48.09
N ALA A 82 41.41 -26.52 46.93
CA ALA A 82 42.72 -25.91 46.71
C ALA A 82 42.60 -24.39 46.68
N LEU A 83 41.59 -23.87 45.98
CA LEU A 83 41.31 -22.44 45.94
C LEU A 83 40.80 -21.89 47.27
N ALA A 84 40.09 -22.69 48.08
CA ALA A 84 39.64 -22.28 49.42
C ALA A 84 40.81 -21.89 50.33
N ALA A 85 41.89 -22.67 50.30
CA ALA A 85 43.08 -22.42 51.10
C ALA A 85 43.84 -21.15 50.66
N GLU A 86 43.83 -20.87 49.35
CA GLU A 86 44.48 -19.69 48.78
C GLU A 86 43.69 -18.41 49.02
N TYR A 87 42.36 -18.46 48.91
CA TYR A 87 41.48 -17.30 49.05
C TYR A 87 41.21 -16.91 50.52
N PHE A 88 40.98 -17.88 51.40
CA PHE A 88 40.65 -17.62 52.82
C PHE A 88 41.84 -17.78 53.79
N GLY A 89 43.01 -18.20 53.29
CA GLY A 89 44.19 -18.46 54.12
C GLY A 89 44.06 -19.70 55.03
N ALA A 90 44.81 -19.74 56.14
CA ALA A 90 44.91 -20.92 57.01
C ALA A 90 43.67 -21.20 57.89
N THR A 91 42.64 -20.35 57.83
CA THR A 91 41.44 -20.44 58.67
C THR A 91 40.19 -20.28 57.83
N TYR A 92 39.65 -21.41 57.37
CA TYR A 92 38.34 -21.49 56.73
C TYR A 92 37.57 -22.72 57.23
N GLY A 93 36.27 -22.55 57.41
CA GLY A 93 35.36 -23.56 57.94
C GLY A 93 34.48 -24.20 56.87
N PRO A 94 33.48 -24.97 57.30
CA PRO A 94 32.46 -25.53 56.42
C PRO A 94 31.64 -24.48 55.66
N VAL A 95 31.37 -23.33 56.29
CA VAL A 95 30.58 -22.23 55.71
C VAL A 95 31.32 -21.60 54.53
N GLU A 96 32.60 -21.25 54.72
CA GLU A 96 33.43 -20.63 53.68
C GLU A 96 33.66 -21.57 52.50
N ARG A 97 33.83 -22.88 52.76
CA ARG A 97 33.93 -23.90 51.70
C ARG A 97 32.63 -24.03 50.92
N ALA A 98 31.48 -24.07 51.60
CA ALA A 98 30.19 -24.15 50.94
C ALA A 98 29.92 -22.87 50.12
N ALA A 99 30.21 -21.69 50.70
CA ALA A 99 30.10 -20.39 50.05
C ALA A 99 30.95 -20.30 48.77
N LEU A 100 32.18 -20.81 48.83
CA LEU A 100 33.06 -20.86 47.66
C LEU A 100 32.48 -21.74 46.54
N VAL A 101 31.98 -22.94 46.88
CA VAL A 101 31.33 -23.81 45.89
C VAL A 101 30.12 -23.13 45.25
N LEU A 102 29.28 -22.50 46.05
CA LEU A 102 28.12 -21.74 45.57
C LEU A 102 28.54 -20.59 44.65
N ARG A 103 29.59 -19.83 45.03
CA ARG A 103 30.10 -18.70 44.26
C ARG A 103 30.73 -19.12 42.93
N LEU A 104 31.57 -20.16 42.94
CA LEU A 104 32.19 -20.72 41.73
C LEU A 104 31.13 -21.26 40.78
N HIS A 105 30.14 -22.00 41.31
CA HIS A 105 29.07 -22.58 40.50
C HIS A 105 28.11 -21.52 39.93
N GLY A 106 27.80 -20.50 40.73
CA GLY A 106 26.93 -19.39 40.33
C GLY A 106 27.57 -18.39 39.35
N SER A 107 28.86 -18.55 39.03
CA SER A 107 29.63 -17.60 38.22
C SER A 107 30.28 -18.27 36.99
N PRO A 108 29.49 -18.86 36.07
CA PRO A 108 30.00 -19.65 34.94
C PRO A 108 30.84 -18.86 33.93
N VAL A 109 30.75 -17.53 33.94
CA VAL A 109 31.57 -16.62 33.13
C VAL A 109 33.03 -16.60 33.62
N TYR A 110 33.22 -16.71 34.93
CA TYR A 110 34.53 -16.74 35.58
C TYR A 110 35.09 -18.16 35.68
N PHE A 111 34.23 -19.15 35.95
CA PHE A 111 34.65 -20.52 36.24
C PHE A 111 33.83 -21.55 35.47
N ARG A 112 34.52 -22.35 34.66
CA ARG A 112 33.94 -23.47 33.92
C ARG A 112 33.91 -24.71 34.79
N ARG A 113 32.74 -25.31 34.94
CA ARG A 113 32.59 -26.58 35.63
C ARG A 113 33.21 -27.72 34.79
N LYS A 114 34.12 -28.50 35.38
CA LYS A 114 34.75 -29.68 34.76
C LYS A 114 34.31 -31.00 35.38
N GLY A 115 33.87 -30.95 36.62
CA GLY A 115 33.35 -32.08 37.36
C GLY A 115 32.66 -31.62 38.63
N ARG A 116 32.45 -32.54 39.57
CA ARG A 116 31.91 -32.20 40.89
C ARG A 116 33.02 -31.61 41.75
N GLY A 117 32.84 -30.37 42.20
CA GLY A 117 33.87 -29.65 42.97
C GLY A 117 35.14 -29.35 42.16
N GLN A 118 35.11 -29.53 40.84
CA GLN A 118 36.22 -29.29 39.92
C GLN A 118 35.85 -28.18 38.94
N TYR A 119 36.71 -27.17 38.88
CA TYR A 119 36.50 -25.96 38.09
C TYR A 119 37.75 -25.64 37.30
N GLN A 120 37.58 -24.91 36.21
CA GLN A 120 38.68 -24.32 35.46
C GLN A 120 38.40 -22.83 35.32
N ARG A 121 39.42 -22.01 35.57
CA ARG A 121 39.33 -20.57 35.39
C ARG A 121 39.11 -20.23 33.91
N ALA A 122 38.23 -19.28 33.62
CA ALA A 122 38.09 -18.75 32.26
C ALA A 122 39.38 -18.02 31.82
N PRO A 123 39.87 -18.23 30.58
CA PRO A 123 41.00 -17.46 30.06
C PRO A 123 40.74 -15.95 30.11
N GLU A 124 41.76 -15.15 30.40
CA GLU A 124 41.63 -13.70 30.62
C GLU A 124 40.93 -12.97 29.47
N GLU A 125 41.32 -13.25 28.22
CA GLU A 125 40.67 -12.65 27.04
C GLU A 125 39.19 -13.02 26.94
N GLN A 126 38.84 -14.27 27.23
CA GLN A 126 37.46 -14.75 27.17
C GLN A 126 36.61 -14.16 28.29
N LEU A 127 37.18 -14.01 29.49
CA LEU A 127 36.54 -13.34 30.62
C LEU A 127 36.29 -11.85 30.29
N LYS A 128 37.32 -11.13 29.84
CA LYS A 128 37.20 -9.72 29.46
C LYS A 128 36.13 -9.49 28.39
N MET A 129 36.11 -10.30 27.34
CA MET A 129 35.08 -10.22 26.29
C MET A 129 33.67 -10.51 26.82
N ALA A 130 33.53 -11.52 27.69
CA ALA A 130 32.24 -11.89 28.27
C ALA A 130 31.70 -10.79 29.21
N LEU A 131 32.55 -10.25 30.09
CA LEU A 131 32.19 -9.13 30.98
C LEU A 131 31.85 -7.87 30.19
N ALA A 132 32.63 -7.52 29.16
CA ALA A 132 32.33 -6.39 28.29
C ALA A 132 30.99 -6.56 27.54
N SER A 133 30.66 -7.78 27.10
CA SER A 133 29.38 -8.10 26.47
C SER A 133 28.20 -8.00 27.45
N LEU A 134 28.36 -8.49 28.68
CA LEU A 134 27.35 -8.36 29.73
C LEU A 134 27.12 -6.90 30.11
N GLU A 135 28.18 -6.13 30.29
CA GLU A 135 28.09 -4.71 30.62
C GLU A 135 27.43 -3.93 29.46
N ARG A 136 27.79 -4.20 28.21
CA ARG A 136 27.12 -3.63 27.04
C ARG A 136 25.62 -3.97 27.04
N LYS A 137 25.24 -5.23 27.29
CA LYS A 137 23.82 -5.63 27.39
C LYS A 137 23.10 -4.91 28.52
N ARG A 138 23.76 -4.75 29.67
CA ARG A 138 23.21 -4.00 30.82
C ARG A 138 22.97 -2.54 30.45
N GLN A 139 23.92 -1.89 29.80
CA GLN A 139 23.79 -0.51 29.34
C GLN A 139 22.68 -0.37 28.30
N GLN A 140 22.61 -1.28 27.33
CA GLN A 140 21.52 -1.30 26.35
C GLN A 140 20.15 -1.49 27.01
N ALA A 141 20.03 -2.34 28.03
CA ALA A 141 18.79 -2.53 28.77
C ALA A 141 18.38 -1.28 29.57
N LEU A 142 19.34 -0.55 30.14
CA LEU A 142 19.07 0.73 30.82
C LEU A 142 18.57 1.80 29.84
N VAL A 143 19.20 1.91 28.66
CA VAL A 143 18.76 2.83 27.60
C VAL A 143 17.37 2.44 27.09
N GLN A 144 17.12 1.14 26.87
CA GLN A 144 15.79 0.65 26.47
C GLN A 144 14.72 1.03 27.50
N ALA A 145 14.99 0.81 28.79
CA ALA A 145 14.07 1.14 29.86
C ALA A 145 13.82 2.65 29.96
N GLN A 146 14.85 3.48 29.73
CA GLN A 146 14.68 4.93 29.67
C GLN A 146 13.76 5.35 28.53
N TYR A 147 13.98 4.84 27.31
CA TYR A 147 13.11 5.12 26.17
C TYR A 147 11.67 4.68 26.42
N GLU A 148 11.50 3.50 27.01
CA GLU A 148 10.19 2.97 27.37
C GLU A 148 9.45 3.90 28.36
N GLU A 149 10.12 4.41 29.39
CA GLU A 149 9.51 5.34 30.35
C GLU A 149 9.17 6.70 29.72
N GLU A 150 10.03 7.25 28.87
CA GLU A 150 9.73 8.49 28.13
C GLU A 150 8.50 8.32 27.22
N LEU A 151 8.41 7.20 26.50
CA LEU A 151 7.28 6.88 25.64
C LEU A 151 5.97 6.66 26.43
N LYS A 152 6.03 5.98 27.58
CA LYS A 152 4.88 5.85 28.48
C LYS A 152 4.39 7.20 28.98
N ALA A 153 5.30 8.15 29.18
CA ALA A 153 5.00 9.52 29.58
C ALA A 153 4.50 10.41 28.41
N GLY A 154 4.33 9.86 27.20
CA GLY A 154 3.85 10.60 26.04
C GLY A 154 4.92 11.47 25.37
N LYS A 155 6.22 11.24 25.67
CA LYS A 155 7.33 12.01 25.10
C LYS A 155 8.13 11.14 24.14
N LEU A 156 8.38 11.64 22.92
CA LEU A 156 9.26 10.98 21.97
C LEU A 156 10.74 11.10 22.41
N PRO A 157 11.48 10.00 22.60
CA PRO A 157 12.90 10.05 22.89
C PRO A 157 13.68 10.58 21.67
N GLU A 158 14.75 11.37 21.90
CA GLU A 158 15.55 11.98 20.83
C GLU A 158 16.11 10.96 19.83
N ALA A 159 16.46 9.76 20.31
CA ALA A 159 17.00 8.68 19.48
C ALA A 159 16.02 8.16 18.40
N PHE A 160 14.73 8.45 18.52
CA PHE A 160 13.68 8.07 17.57
C PHE A 160 13.52 9.07 16.42
N ALA A 161 14.05 10.29 16.54
CA ALA A 161 13.94 11.32 15.52
C ALA A 161 14.41 10.80 14.15
N GLY A 162 13.56 10.94 13.13
CA GLY A 162 13.82 10.47 11.76
C GLY A 162 13.79 8.94 11.56
N LYS A 163 13.55 8.14 12.61
CA LYS A 163 13.50 6.67 12.53
C LYS A 163 12.10 6.07 12.70
N VAL A 164 11.15 6.84 13.25
CA VAL A 164 9.83 6.33 13.65
C VAL A 164 9.11 5.62 12.51
N LEU A 165 9.01 6.24 11.33
CA LEU A 165 8.34 5.61 10.19
C LEU A 165 9.01 4.29 9.80
N GLY A 166 10.35 4.25 9.76
CA GLY A 166 11.10 3.02 9.50
C GLY A 166 10.85 1.92 10.56
N LEU A 167 10.70 2.29 11.84
CA LEU A 167 10.32 1.36 12.91
C LEU A 167 8.90 0.81 12.75
N LEU A 168 8.00 1.53 12.08
CA LEU A 168 6.61 1.11 11.85
C LEU A 168 6.38 0.38 10.52
N THR A 169 7.24 0.61 9.53
CA THR A 169 7.09 0.04 8.17
C THR A 169 8.06 -1.11 7.91
N ARG A 170 9.32 -0.98 8.33
CA ARG A 170 10.40 -1.98 8.12
C ARG A 170 11.25 -2.14 9.39
N PRO A 171 10.67 -2.64 10.49
CA PRO A 171 11.35 -2.68 11.78
C PRO A 171 12.57 -3.61 11.81
N ASP A 172 13.69 -3.10 12.28
CA ASP A 172 14.72 -3.97 12.89
C ASP A 172 14.26 -4.38 14.30
N LYS A 173 13.72 -5.60 14.40
CA LYS A 173 13.21 -6.17 15.66
C LYS A 173 14.29 -6.34 16.74
N ASN A 174 15.57 -6.25 16.37
CA ASN A 174 16.67 -6.35 17.31
C ASN A 174 17.11 -5.00 17.88
N SER A 175 16.73 -3.89 17.24
CA SER A 175 17.04 -2.53 17.68
C SER A 175 16.48 -2.23 19.07
N ILE A 176 17.15 -1.31 19.78
CA ILE A 176 16.75 -0.89 21.13
C ILE A 176 15.45 -0.08 21.03
N GLU A 177 15.35 0.78 20.03
CA GLU A 177 14.21 1.63 19.73
C GLU A 177 12.93 0.79 19.49
N TYR A 178 13.01 -0.24 18.65
CA TYR A 178 11.86 -1.12 18.41
C TYR A 178 11.39 -1.83 19.68
N LYS A 179 12.32 -2.40 20.45
CA LYS A 179 11.99 -3.12 21.69
C LYS A 179 11.37 -2.20 22.75
N ALA A 180 11.90 -0.98 22.89
CA ALA A 180 11.35 0.02 23.80
C ALA A 180 9.93 0.45 23.36
N MET A 181 9.71 0.65 22.06
CA MET A 181 8.40 0.99 21.50
C MET A 181 7.36 -0.11 21.75
N GLU A 182 7.68 -1.36 21.44
CA GLU A 182 6.81 -2.53 21.68
C GLU A 182 6.46 -2.68 23.16
N ALA A 183 7.47 -2.57 24.04
CA ALA A 183 7.25 -2.68 25.49
C ALA A 183 6.35 -1.55 26.01
N ALA A 184 6.60 -0.30 25.59
CA ALA A 184 5.78 0.85 25.98
C ALA A 184 4.34 0.75 25.44
N ALA A 185 4.17 0.31 24.20
CA ALA A 185 2.86 0.12 23.57
C ALA A 185 2.05 -0.96 24.30
N GLY A 186 2.68 -2.10 24.58
CA GLY A 186 2.09 -3.18 25.37
C GLY A 186 1.71 -2.75 26.80
N ALA A 187 2.56 -1.96 27.46
CA ALA A 187 2.27 -1.42 28.80
C ALA A 187 1.11 -0.43 28.81
N ARG A 188 0.94 0.37 27.75
CA ARG A 188 -0.20 1.30 27.58
C ARG A 188 -1.46 0.63 27.02
N GLY A 189 -1.38 -0.61 26.53
CA GLY A 189 -2.49 -1.30 25.89
C GLY A 189 -2.91 -0.70 24.55
N VAL A 190 -1.99 -0.08 23.82
CA VAL A 190 -2.23 0.53 22.51
C VAL A 190 -1.30 -0.08 21.46
N SER A 191 -1.59 0.13 20.17
CA SER A 191 -0.68 -0.28 19.10
C SER A 191 0.58 0.59 19.07
N PRO A 192 1.72 0.10 18.54
CA PRO A 192 2.92 0.92 18.35
C PRO A 192 2.65 2.19 17.53
N ALA A 193 1.82 2.09 16.48
CA ALA A 193 1.41 3.23 15.66
C ALA A 193 0.66 4.29 16.49
N ARG A 194 -0.28 3.87 17.33
CA ARG A 194 -1.02 4.78 18.21
C ARG A 194 -0.11 5.44 19.25
N LEU A 195 0.80 4.66 19.84
CA LEU A 195 1.82 5.20 20.74
C LEU A 195 2.65 6.29 20.05
N MET A 196 3.13 6.04 18.83
CA MET A 196 3.91 7.03 18.08
C MET A 196 3.10 8.27 17.72
N LEU A 197 1.80 8.14 17.41
CA LEU A 197 0.94 9.30 17.20
C LEU A 197 0.81 10.14 18.48
N ASP A 198 0.48 9.49 19.59
CA ASP A 198 0.29 10.16 20.88
C ASP A 198 1.58 10.85 21.38
N CYS A 199 2.76 10.32 21.03
CA CYS A 199 4.06 10.88 21.38
C CYS A 199 4.57 11.95 20.39
N GLY A 200 3.86 12.22 19.28
CA GLY A 200 4.33 13.11 18.21
C GLY A 200 5.48 12.52 17.36
N GLY A 201 5.65 11.20 17.36
CA GLY A 201 6.61 10.48 16.52
C GLY A 201 6.16 10.27 15.08
N ILE A 202 4.85 10.28 14.84
CA ILE A 202 4.26 10.43 13.50
C ILE A 202 3.39 11.67 13.49
N GLU A 203 3.40 12.39 12.36
CA GLU A 203 2.68 13.65 12.19
C GLU A 203 1.16 13.44 12.17
N SER A 204 0.70 12.47 11.39
CA SER A 204 -0.71 12.13 11.26
C SER A 204 -0.89 10.64 10.90
N PRO A 205 -2.11 10.07 11.05
CA PRO A 205 -2.41 8.75 10.53
C PRO A 205 -2.17 8.64 9.01
N ARG A 206 -2.44 9.71 8.24
CA ARG A 206 -2.16 9.81 6.80
C ARG A 206 -0.69 9.53 6.50
N ALA A 207 0.21 10.23 7.19
CA ALA A 207 1.66 10.06 7.02
C ALA A 207 2.13 8.60 7.26
N LEU A 208 1.45 7.85 8.15
CA LEU A 208 1.75 6.45 8.37
C LEU A 208 1.27 5.54 7.22
N HIS A 209 0.05 5.76 6.71
CA HIS A 209 -0.47 4.97 5.57
C HIS A 209 0.38 5.21 4.32
N GLU A 210 0.74 6.48 4.07
CA GLU A 210 1.65 6.86 2.99
C GLU A 210 3.02 6.20 3.17
N ALA A 211 3.64 6.31 4.35
CA ALA A 211 4.95 5.71 4.60
C ALA A 211 4.95 4.18 4.43
N ARG A 212 3.85 3.49 4.78
CA ARG A 212 3.71 2.04 4.56
C ARG A 212 3.70 1.72 3.07
N PHE A 213 2.90 2.44 2.30
CA PHE A 213 2.82 2.27 0.86
C PHE A 213 4.14 2.58 0.16
N LEU A 214 4.76 3.72 0.49
CA LEU A 214 6.07 4.10 -0.05
C LEU A 214 7.15 3.10 0.34
N ALA A 215 7.17 2.62 1.58
CA ALA A 215 8.14 1.61 1.97
C ALA A 215 8.00 0.35 1.11
N GLU A 216 6.79 -0.10 0.83
CA GLU A 216 6.57 -1.33 0.05
C GLU A 216 6.86 -1.15 -1.45
N PHE A 217 6.26 -0.14 -2.07
CA PHE A 217 6.25 0.02 -3.53
C PHE A 217 7.25 1.04 -4.07
N PHE A 218 7.73 1.96 -3.23
CA PHE A 218 8.69 3.03 -3.59
C PHE A 218 9.88 3.08 -2.60
N PRO A 219 10.61 1.96 -2.39
CA PRO A 219 11.63 1.85 -1.35
C PRO A 219 12.83 2.80 -1.54
N HIS A 220 12.95 3.42 -2.72
CA HIS A 220 13.99 4.38 -3.08
C HIS A 220 13.45 5.81 -3.27
N GLY A 221 12.20 6.06 -2.88
CA GLY A 221 11.48 7.33 -3.06
C GLY A 221 10.69 7.40 -4.37
N THR A 222 9.89 8.46 -4.50
CA THR A 222 9.01 8.76 -5.64
C THR A 222 9.67 9.68 -6.68
N GLY A 223 10.90 10.13 -6.43
CA GLY A 223 11.65 10.95 -7.38
C GLY A 223 12.08 10.18 -8.62
N PHE A 224 12.37 10.91 -9.69
CA PHE A 224 12.91 10.34 -10.93
C PHE A 224 14.40 10.69 -11.08
N PRO A 225 15.22 9.79 -11.66
CA PRO A 225 16.53 10.19 -12.14
C PRO A 225 16.39 11.16 -13.32
N PRO A 226 17.36 12.05 -13.57
CA PRO A 226 17.33 12.93 -14.73
C PRO A 226 17.33 12.10 -16.02
N VAL A 227 16.34 12.32 -16.87
CA VAL A 227 16.16 11.64 -18.15
C VAL A 227 15.73 12.64 -19.22
N THR A 228 16.05 12.32 -20.46
CA THR A 228 15.65 13.11 -21.63
C THR A 228 14.89 12.21 -22.59
N VAL A 229 13.75 12.68 -23.09
CA VAL A 229 12.98 12.00 -24.14
C VAL A 229 13.81 11.96 -25.42
N GLY A 230 13.73 10.85 -26.16
CA GLY A 230 14.33 10.74 -27.48
C GLY A 230 13.73 11.76 -28.47
N PRO A 231 14.42 12.07 -29.58
CA PRO A 231 13.84 12.93 -30.61
C PRO A 231 12.57 12.27 -31.18
N LEU A 232 11.52 13.07 -31.35
CA LEU A 232 10.33 12.65 -32.10
C LEU A 232 10.67 12.49 -33.59
N PRO A 233 9.93 11.67 -34.36
CA PRO A 233 10.12 11.59 -35.80
C PRO A 233 9.88 12.95 -36.49
N ASP A 234 10.83 13.39 -37.30
CA ASP A 234 10.80 14.70 -37.96
C ASP A 234 9.69 14.86 -39.02
N ASP A 235 9.14 13.74 -39.50
CA ASP A 235 8.21 13.66 -40.63
C ASP A 235 6.76 13.30 -40.23
N LEU A 236 6.41 13.45 -38.95
CA LEU A 236 5.02 13.25 -38.51
C LEU A 236 4.08 14.21 -39.26
N PRO A 237 3.07 13.70 -39.99
CA PRO A 237 2.12 14.56 -40.69
C PRO A 237 1.31 15.37 -39.67
N ARG A 238 0.97 16.61 -40.02
CA ARG A 238 0.03 17.40 -39.23
C ARG A 238 -1.40 17.05 -39.63
N ALA A 239 -2.23 16.78 -38.64
CA ALA A 239 -3.65 16.57 -38.85
C ALA A 239 -4.33 17.89 -39.24
N ASP A 240 -5.28 17.81 -40.16
CA ASP A 240 -6.12 18.94 -40.58
C ASP A 240 -7.44 18.92 -39.78
N VAL A 241 -7.32 18.87 -38.46
CA VAL A 241 -8.43 18.92 -37.49
C VAL A 241 -8.01 19.73 -36.27
N GLU A 242 -9.00 20.31 -35.61
CA GLU A 242 -8.86 20.91 -34.28
C GLU A 242 -9.48 19.94 -33.27
N ALA A 243 -8.70 19.49 -32.30
CA ALA A 243 -9.16 18.56 -31.29
C ALA A 243 -9.50 19.26 -29.96
N PHE A 244 -10.32 18.63 -29.13
CA PHE A 244 -10.61 19.05 -27.77
C PHE A 244 -10.63 17.85 -26.82
N SER A 245 -10.13 18.00 -25.60
CA SER A 245 -10.24 16.97 -24.56
C SER A 245 -11.39 17.28 -23.61
N ILE A 246 -11.87 16.28 -22.89
CA ILE A 246 -12.84 16.43 -21.80
C ILE A 246 -12.29 15.61 -20.64
N ASP A 247 -11.79 16.29 -19.62
CA ASP A 247 -11.15 15.68 -18.47
C ASP A 247 -11.68 16.28 -17.17
N ASP A 248 -11.22 15.75 -16.05
CA ASP A 248 -11.43 16.38 -14.76
C ASP A 248 -10.44 17.54 -14.53
N ILE A 249 -10.79 18.47 -13.62
CA ILE A 249 -10.00 19.70 -13.40
C ILE A 249 -8.55 19.42 -12.97
N THR A 250 -8.32 18.27 -12.37
CA THR A 250 -7.03 17.87 -11.80
C THR A 250 -6.20 16.97 -12.74
N THR A 251 -6.74 16.61 -13.91
CA THR A 251 -6.03 15.79 -14.90
C THR A 251 -4.87 16.59 -15.50
N THR A 252 -3.65 16.11 -15.28
CA THR A 252 -2.42 16.67 -15.89
C THR A 252 -1.86 15.78 -16.99
N GLU A 253 -2.14 14.47 -16.96
CA GLU A 253 -1.72 13.49 -17.96
C GLU A 253 -2.83 13.32 -18.99
N ILE A 254 -3.17 14.39 -19.73
CA ILE A 254 -4.24 14.34 -20.74
C ILE A 254 -3.82 13.39 -21.87
N ASP A 255 -4.43 12.20 -21.86
CA ASP A 255 -4.14 11.12 -22.79
C ASP A 255 -5.01 11.18 -24.04
N ASP A 256 -6.25 11.68 -23.97
CA ASP A 256 -7.21 11.62 -25.08
C ASP A 256 -7.85 12.96 -25.45
N ALA A 257 -8.18 13.10 -26.73
CA ALA A 257 -8.90 14.23 -27.29
C ALA A 257 -9.75 13.79 -28.49
N PHE A 258 -10.75 14.60 -28.85
CA PHE A 258 -11.72 14.31 -29.90
C PHE A 258 -11.75 15.41 -30.96
N SER A 259 -12.08 15.05 -32.19
CA SER A 259 -12.41 16.02 -33.25
C SER A 259 -13.62 15.57 -34.05
N VAL A 260 -14.32 16.54 -34.64
CA VAL A 260 -15.48 16.30 -35.51
C VAL A 260 -15.32 17.11 -36.78
N GLU A 261 -15.50 16.46 -37.93
CA GLU A 261 -15.48 17.11 -39.25
C GLU A 261 -16.73 16.69 -40.04
N HIS A 262 -17.47 17.67 -40.55
CA HIS A 262 -18.61 17.41 -41.44
C HIS A 262 -18.13 17.20 -42.88
N LEU A 263 -18.49 16.05 -43.46
CA LEU A 263 -18.12 15.71 -44.84
C LEU A 263 -19.17 16.23 -45.83
N ALA A 264 -18.74 16.46 -47.07
CA ALA A 264 -19.58 17.03 -48.13
C ALA A 264 -20.82 16.19 -48.48
N ASP A 265 -20.84 14.90 -48.13
CA ASP A 265 -21.94 13.98 -48.40
C ASP A 265 -22.89 13.77 -47.19
N GLY A 266 -22.75 14.60 -46.15
CA GLY A 266 -23.61 14.57 -44.96
C GLY A 266 -23.17 13.57 -43.89
N ARG A 267 -22.12 12.77 -44.15
CA ARG A 267 -21.45 11.98 -43.10
C ARG A 267 -20.57 12.87 -42.23
N VAL A 268 -20.12 12.33 -41.10
CA VAL A 268 -19.14 12.99 -40.24
C VAL A 268 -17.92 12.11 -40.09
N ARG A 269 -16.73 12.72 -40.06
CA ARG A 269 -15.49 12.08 -39.61
C ARG A 269 -15.28 12.46 -38.15
N ILE A 270 -15.14 11.47 -37.28
CA ILE A 270 -14.84 11.68 -35.86
C ILE A 270 -13.44 11.14 -35.60
N GLY A 271 -12.59 11.93 -34.95
CA GLY A 271 -11.26 11.53 -34.49
C GLY A 271 -11.26 11.24 -33.00
N VAL A 272 -10.65 10.14 -32.60
CA VAL A 272 -10.21 9.84 -31.23
C VAL A 272 -8.69 9.87 -31.24
N HIS A 273 -8.10 10.86 -30.58
CA HIS A 273 -6.68 11.16 -30.61
C HIS A 273 -6.06 10.78 -29.27
N ILE A 274 -5.13 9.83 -29.26
CA ILE A 274 -4.46 9.41 -28.02
C ILE A 274 -3.02 9.90 -28.04
N ALA A 275 -2.55 10.54 -26.97
CA ALA A 275 -1.16 10.95 -26.75
C ALA A 275 -0.21 9.82 -27.14
N ALA A 276 0.88 10.12 -27.85
CA ALA A 276 1.77 9.09 -28.41
C ALA A 276 3.18 9.05 -27.79
N PRO A 277 3.34 8.76 -26.48
CA PRO A 277 4.65 8.62 -25.84
C PRO A 277 5.53 7.54 -26.48
N ALA A 278 4.92 6.51 -27.09
CA ALA A 278 5.65 5.47 -27.82
C ALA A 278 6.45 5.98 -29.03
N LEU A 279 6.25 7.23 -29.48
CA LEU A 279 7.04 7.86 -30.54
C LEU A 279 8.39 8.42 -30.04
N GLY A 280 8.54 8.71 -28.74
CA GLY A 280 9.81 9.20 -28.17
C GLY A 280 10.37 8.35 -27.03
N ILE A 281 9.63 7.32 -26.58
CA ILE A 281 10.09 6.28 -25.66
C ILE A 281 10.28 4.98 -26.44
N VAL A 282 11.45 4.35 -26.32
CA VAL A 282 11.79 3.10 -27.00
C VAL A 282 12.00 1.98 -25.99
N ARG A 283 11.52 0.77 -26.30
CA ARG A 283 11.76 -0.43 -25.48
C ARG A 283 13.25 -0.57 -25.13
N GLY A 284 13.56 -0.58 -23.85
CA GLY A 284 14.89 -0.74 -23.28
C GLY A 284 15.66 0.55 -23.01
N ASP A 285 15.10 1.73 -23.30
CA ASP A 285 15.72 3.00 -22.92
C ASP A 285 15.50 3.36 -21.43
N ALA A 286 16.06 4.51 -21.02
CA ALA A 286 15.98 4.95 -19.62
C ALA A 286 14.55 5.32 -19.18
N VAL A 287 13.71 5.82 -20.09
CA VAL A 287 12.34 6.22 -19.77
C VAL A 287 11.43 4.97 -19.73
N ASP A 288 11.62 4.00 -20.63
CA ASP A 288 10.98 2.67 -20.54
C ASP A 288 11.33 1.99 -19.22
N ALA A 289 12.59 2.03 -18.79
CA ALA A 289 12.99 1.43 -17.51
C ALA A 289 12.25 2.05 -16.31
N ILE A 290 12.01 3.36 -16.33
CA ILE A 290 11.21 4.06 -15.32
C ILE A 290 9.75 3.61 -15.39
N ALA A 291 9.14 3.68 -16.58
CA ALA A 291 7.73 3.35 -16.78
C ALA A 291 7.44 1.88 -16.41
N ARG A 292 8.34 0.96 -16.79
CA ARG A 292 8.26 -0.47 -16.45
C ARG A 292 8.42 -0.74 -14.95
N ALA A 293 9.19 0.09 -14.24
CA ALA A 293 9.36 -0.06 -12.80
C ALA A 293 8.11 0.38 -12.02
N ARG A 294 7.37 1.39 -12.52
CA ARG A 294 6.15 1.91 -11.88
C ARG A 294 4.87 1.23 -12.35
N LEU A 295 4.83 0.80 -13.62
CA LEU A 295 3.72 0.15 -14.33
C LEU A 295 2.43 0.99 -14.48
N SER A 296 2.09 1.82 -13.50
CA SER A 296 0.91 2.68 -13.50
C SER A 296 1.14 3.93 -12.66
N THR A 297 0.41 5.01 -12.95
CA THR A 297 0.25 6.13 -12.01
C THR A 297 -0.60 5.67 -10.81
N VAL A 298 -0.27 6.14 -9.62
CA VAL A 298 -1.04 5.95 -8.38
C VAL A 298 -1.84 7.22 -8.11
N TYR A 299 -3.15 7.10 -7.96
CA TYR A 299 -4.07 8.19 -7.61
C TYR A 299 -4.55 8.01 -6.17
N MET A 300 -4.52 9.05 -5.34
CA MET A 300 -5.08 9.01 -3.97
C MET A 300 -5.60 10.39 -3.58
N PRO A 301 -6.70 10.56 -2.82
CA PRO A 301 -7.22 11.91 -2.61
C PRO A 301 -6.23 12.93 -2.07
N GLY A 302 -6.04 14.01 -2.84
CA GLY A 302 -5.08 15.10 -2.62
C GLY A 302 -3.64 14.90 -3.12
N ASP A 303 -3.23 13.70 -3.56
CA ASP A 303 -1.93 13.49 -4.21
C ASP A 303 -1.90 12.45 -5.37
N LYS A 304 -0.82 12.42 -6.16
CA LYS A 304 -0.52 11.30 -7.07
C LYS A 304 0.95 10.96 -7.10
N ILE A 305 1.23 9.74 -7.55
CA ILE A 305 2.59 9.32 -7.94
C ILE A 305 2.55 8.89 -9.40
N THR A 306 3.06 9.73 -10.28
CA THR A 306 3.05 9.53 -11.75
C THR A 306 3.86 8.32 -12.19
N MET A 307 3.44 7.67 -13.28
CA MET A 307 4.24 6.61 -13.93
C MET A 307 5.49 7.19 -14.60
N LEU A 308 5.36 8.39 -15.18
CA LEU A 308 6.38 9.07 -15.96
C LEU A 308 6.81 10.39 -15.29
N PRO A 309 8.06 10.84 -15.49
CA PRO A 309 8.49 12.18 -15.07
C PRO A 309 7.69 13.28 -15.75
N ASP A 310 7.46 14.40 -15.06
CA ASP A 310 6.68 15.53 -15.58
C ASP A 310 7.25 16.07 -16.90
N ASP A 311 8.57 16.20 -17.01
CA ASP A 311 9.25 16.61 -18.25
C ASP A 311 8.96 15.66 -19.44
N VAL A 312 8.69 14.38 -19.17
CA VAL A 312 8.30 13.41 -20.20
C VAL A 312 6.83 13.59 -20.54
N VAL A 313 5.97 13.70 -19.52
CA VAL A 313 4.52 13.93 -19.70
C VAL A 313 4.27 15.19 -20.51
N ASP A 314 4.98 16.29 -20.23
CA ASP A 314 4.86 17.59 -20.90
C ASP A 314 5.14 17.55 -22.41
N VAL A 315 5.92 16.57 -22.88
CA VAL A 315 6.19 16.39 -24.32
C VAL A 315 4.95 15.84 -25.04
N PHE A 316 4.21 14.94 -24.39
CA PHE A 316 3.19 14.09 -25.03
C PHE A 316 1.76 14.42 -24.64
N THR A 317 1.54 14.96 -23.44
CA THR A 317 0.21 15.34 -22.98
C THR A 317 -0.46 16.26 -23.98
N LEU A 318 -1.74 15.98 -24.27
CA LEU A 318 -2.56 16.70 -25.24
C LEU A 318 -2.97 18.08 -24.72
N LYS A 319 -1.97 18.92 -24.39
CA LYS A 319 -2.16 20.28 -23.89
C LYS A 319 -2.75 21.20 -24.96
N GLU A 320 -3.63 22.08 -24.52
CA GLU A 320 -4.24 23.14 -25.29
C GLU A 320 -3.21 24.11 -25.91
N GLY A 321 -3.49 24.53 -27.15
CA GLY A 321 -2.77 25.58 -27.86
C GLY A 321 -1.55 25.11 -28.66
N ASP A 322 -1.26 23.81 -28.74
CA ASP A 322 -0.07 23.28 -29.42
C ASP A 322 -0.38 22.02 -30.25
N TYR A 323 0.53 21.71 -31.18
CA TYR A 323 0.53 20.44 -31.91
C TYR A 323 1.18 19.35 -31.07
N ARG A 324 0.44 18.26 -30.85
CA ARG A 324 0.89 17.16 -30.01
C ARG A 324 0.96 15.83 -30.77
N PRO A 325 1.99 15.01 -30.52
CA PRO A 325 2.09 13.68 -31.12
C PRO A 325 0.96 12.80 -30.62
N ALA A 326 0.18 12.25 -31.55
CA ALA A 326 -0.96 11.40 -31.25
C ALA A 326 -1.00 10.17 -32.18
N LEU A 327 -1.56 9.08 -31.63
CA LEU A 327 -2.08 7.96 -32.38
C LEU A 327 -3.60 8.18 -32.50
N SER A 328 -4.04 8.56 -33.69
CA SER A 328 -5.43 8.90 -33.97
C SER A 328 -6.18 7.72 -34.56
N LEU A 329 -7.40 7.47 -34.09
CA LEU A 329 -8.41 6.66 -34.74
C LEU A 329 -9.47 7.58 -35.36
N TYR A 330 -9.56 7.60 -36.68
CA TYR A 330 -10.63 8.26 -37.40
C TYR A 330 -11.72 7.26 -37.77
N ILE A 331 -12.98 7.63 -37.58
CA ILE A 331 -14.14 6.88 -38.03
C ILE A 331 -15.02 7.77 -38.90
N ILE A 332 -15.61 7.19 -39.94
CA ILE A 332 -16.65 7.86 -40.73
C ILE A 332 -18.01 7.31 -40.29
N VAL A 333 -18.91 8.19 -39.88
CA VAL A 333 -20.22 7.84 -39.31
C VAL A 333 -21.34 8.35 -40.20
N ASN A 334 -22.31 7.47 -40.47
CA ASN A 334 -23.58 7.87 -41.07
C ASN A 334 -24.45 8.53 -40.00
N ARG A 335 -24.84 9.79 -40.19
CA ARG A 335 -25.61 10.57 -39.20
C ARG A 335 -27.04 10.08 -38.99
N ASP A 336 -27.62 9.35 -39.94
CA ASP A 336 -28.99 8.85 -39.81
C ASP A 336 -29.03 7.52 -39.03
N THR A 337 -28.08 6.62 -39.30
CA THR A 337 -28.07 5.28 -38.69
C THR A 337 -27.10 5.15 -37.52
N GLN A 338 -26.20 6.12 -37.34
CA GLN A 338 -25.04 6.07 -36.44
C GLN A 338 -24.07 4.91 -36.74
N ASP A 339 -24.16 4.30 -37.93
CA ASP A 339 -23.23 3.25 -38.33
C ASP A 339 -21.85 3.82 -38.68
N ILE A 340 -20.82 3.16 -38.17
CA ILE A 340 -19.43 3.37 -38.59
C ILE A 340 -19.23 2.65 -39.92
N VAL A 341 -18.95 3.40 -40.99
CA VAL A 341 -18.81 2.88 -42.36
C VAL A 341 -17.36 2.70 -42.79
N ALA A 342 -16.43 3.37 -42.13
CA ALA A 342 -15.00 3.24 -42.35
C ALA A 342 -14.23 3.66 -41.10
N SER A 343 -13.02 3.13 -40.95
CA SER A 343 -12.07 3.54 -39.92
C SER A 343 -10.65 3.59 -40.47
N GLU A 344 -9.82 4.45 -39.90
CA GLU A 344 -8.42 4.64 -40.26
C GLU A 344 -7.61 5.00 -39.02
N THR A 345 -6.41 4.42 -38.86
CA THR A 345 -5.49 4.77 -37.76
C THR A 345 -4.25 5.48 -38.31
N ARG A 346 -3.82 6.55 -37.66
CA ARG A 346 -2.68 7.38 -38.07
C ARG A 346 -1.80 7.79 -36.89
N ALA A 347 -0.49 7.82 -37.10
CA ALA A 347 0.45 8.51 -36.21
C ALA A 347 0.72 9.91 -36.79
N GLU A 348 0.46 10.96 -36.03
CA GLU A 348 0.44 12.33 -36.55
C GLU A 348 0.60 13.37 -35.43
N LEU A 349 0.66 14.65 -35.81
CA LEU A 349 0.61 15.80 -34.90
C LEU A 349 -0.79 16.41 -34.95
N VAL A 350 -1.48 16.46 -33.83
CA VAL A 350 -2.85 16.99 -33.71
C VAL A 350 -2.82 18.32 -32.96
N PHE A 351 -3.50 19.35 -33.48
CA PHE A 351 -3.64 20.61 -32.77
C PHE A 351 -4.77 20.49 -31.74
N VAL A 352 -4.44 20.68 -30.46
CA VAL A 352 -5.44 20.66 -29.40
C VAL A 352 -5.91 22.09 -29.16
N LYS A 353 -7.16 22.37 -29.50
CA LYS A 353 -7.76 23.71 -29.41
C LYS A 353 -8.23 24.06 -28.01
N ASN A 354 -8.83 23.10 -27.29
CA ASN A 354 -9.37 23.32 -25.95
C ASN A 354 -9.22 22.07 -25.08
N ASN A 355 -8.77 22.25 -23.84
CA ASN A 355 -8.88 21.22 -22.80
C ASN A 355 -10.09 21.53 -21.90
N LEU A 356 -11.21 20.86 -22.15
CA LEU A 356 -12.46 21.10 -21.44
C LEU A 356 -12.50 20.36 -20.09
N ARG A 357 -13.33 20.83 -19.16
CA ARG A 357 -13.42 20.28 -17.80
C ARG A 357 -14.85 19.97 -17.36
N HIS A 358 -15.06 18.77 -16.83
CA HIS A 358 -16.37 18.28 -16.34
C HIS A 358 -17.05 19.25 -15.38
N ASN A 359 -16.35 19.72 -14.36
CA ASN A 359 -16.88 20.64 -13.36
C ASN A 359 -17.40 21.97 -13.94
N THR A 360 -16.98 22.35 -15.14
CA THR A 360 -17.47 23.56 -15.83
C THR A 360 -18.57 23.28 -16.85
N LEU A 361 -18.70 22.03 -17.31
CA LEU A 361 -19.58 21.65 -18.40
C LEU A 361 -20.77 20.80 -17.98
N ASP A 362 -20.67 19.95 -16.96
CA ASP A 362 -21.71 18.96 -16.63
C ASP A 362 -23.07 19.63 -16.31
N GLU A 363 -23.07 20.82 -15.69
CA GLU A 363 -24.30 21.58 -15.45
C GLU A 363 -24.92 22.12 -16.75
N LEU A 364 -24.09 22.45 -17.73
CA LEU A 364 -24.49 23.03 -19.02
C LEU A 364 -24.85 21.95 -20.06
N VAL A 365 -24.21 20.78 -19.97
CA VAL A 365 -24.29 19.66 -20.91
C VAL A 365 -25.00 18.49 -20.23
N ASN A 366 -26.32 18.50 -20.30
CA ASN A 366 -27.17 17.44 -19.76
C ASN A 366 -28.14 16.93 -20.83
N GLU A 367 -28.90 15.88 -20.51
CA GLU A 367 -29.78 15.24 -21.50
C GLU A 367 -30.82 16.21 -22.06
N GLU A 368 -31.33 17.13 -21.23
CA GLU A 368 -32.33 18.13 -21.64
C GLU A 368 -31.74 19.18 -22.57
N THR A 369 -30.57 19.75 -22.24
CA THR A 369 -29.93 20.79 -23.06
C THR A 369 -29.44 20.25 -24.39
N LEU A 370 -28.91 19.02 -24.42
CA LEU A 370 -28.52 18.34 -25.65
C LEU A 370 -29.73 18.02 -26.53
N ALA A 371 -30.81 17.49 -25.96
CA ALA A 371 -32.03 17.19 -26.71
C ALA A 371 -32.69 18.46 -27.28
N ALA A 372 -32.64 19.57 -26.55
CA ALA A 372 -33.18 20.85 -27.00
C ALA A 372 -32.22 21.65 -27.91
N GLY A 373 -30.95 21.26 -28.01
CA GLY A 373 -29.92 22.02 -28.72
C GLY A 373 -29.64 23.40 -28.08
N THR A 374 -29.84 23.54 -26.77
CA THR A 374 -29.67 24.79 -26.02
C THR A 374 -28.33 24.83 -25.27
N GLY A 375 -28.03 25.95 -24.60
CA GLY A 375 -26.75 26.19 -23.93
C GLY A 375 -25.73 26.93 -24.80
N ASP A 376 -24.73 27.51 -24.14
CA ASP A 376 -23.60 28.24 -24.72
C ASP A 376 -22.31 27.76 -24.04
N TYR A 377 -21.53 26.97 -24.77
CA TYR A 377 -20.29 26.34 -24.30
C TYR A 377 -19.40 25.97 -25.50
N PRO A 378 -18.07 25.86 -25.32
CA PRO A 378 -17.17 25.46 -26.39
C PRO A 378 -17.54 24.09 -26.98
N HIS A 379 -17.31 23.91 -28.29
CA HIS A 379 -17.54 22.64 -28.99
C HIS A 379 -18.98 22.10 -28.91
N LYS A 380 -19.98 22.97 -28.71
CA LYS A 380 -21.40 22.58 -28.66
C LYS A 380 -21.86 21.74 -29.83
N ASP A 381 -21.55 22.16 -31.06
CA ASP A 381 -21.97 21.45 -32.27
C ASP A 381 -21.29 20.07 -32.37
N ASP A 382 -20.01 19.99 -31.95
CA ASP A 382 -19.25 18.75 -31.93
C ASP A 382 -19.82 17.77 -30.91
N ILE A 383 -20.09 18.22 -29.68
CA ILE A 383 -20.68 17.41 -28.61
C ILE A 383 -22.08 16.92 -29.02
N ALA A 384 -22.89 17.76 -29.67
CA ALA A 384 -24.19 17.36 -30.21
C ALA A 384 -24.09 16.31 -31.33
N VAL A 385 -22.94 16.22 -32.02
CA VAL A 385 -22.64 15.14 -32.96
C VAL A 385 -22.23 13.87 -32.23
N LEU A 386 -21.36 13.96 -31.22
CA LEU A 386 -20.85 12.81 -30.48
C LEU A 386 -21.92 12.11 -29.64
N TRP A 387 -22.84 12.86 -29.05
CA TRP A 387 -23.83 12.32 -28.11
C TRP A 387 -24.71 11.18 -28.69
N PRO A 388 -25.39 11.33 -29.84
CA PRO A 388 -26.17 10.24 -30.43
C PRO A 388 -25.32 9.02 -30.84
N LEU A 389 -24.06 9.24 -31.23
CA LEU A 389 -23.14 8.14 -31.55
C LEU A 389 -22.82 7.34 -30.28
N ALA A 390 -22.49 8.02 -29.18
CA ALA A 390 -22.20 7.36 -27.90
C ALA A 390 -23.40 6.52 -27.42
N GLN A 391 -24.62 7.06 -27.53
CA GLN A 391 -25.84 6.30 -27.24
C GLN A 391 -25.98 5.06 -28.13
N ALA A 392 -25.72 5.18 -29.44
CA ALA A 392 -25.81 4.05 -30.36
C ALA A 392 -24.74 2.98 -30.10
N LEU A 393 -23.51 3.39 -29.76
CA LEU A 393 -22.42 2.50 -29.36
C LEU A 393 -22.78 1.74 -28.08
N PHE A 394 -23.27 2.45 -27.05
CA PHE A 394 -23.73 1.87 -25.81
C PHE A 394 -24.82 0.83 -26.07
N GLU A 395 -25.89 1.17 -26.79
CA GLU A 395 -26.98 0.22 -27.10
C GLU A 395 -26.48 -1.02 -27.84
N LYS A 396 -25.53 -0.85 -28.77
CA LYS A 396 -24.91 -1.98 -29.47
C LYS A 396 -24.16 -2.91 -28.50
N ARG A 397 -23.43 -2.36 -27.52
CA ARG A 397 -22.80 -3.15 -26.45
C ARG A 397 -23.84 -3.85 -25.60
N GLN A 398 -24.95 -3.19 -25.25
CA GLN A 398 -26.01 -3.82 -24.44
C GLN A 398 -26.64 -5.02 -25.14
N VAL A 399 -26.84 -4.96 -26.46
CA VAL A 399 -27.30 -6.12 -27.24
C VAL A 399 -26.29 -7.27 -27.19
N ALA A 400 -24.98 -6.98 -27.30
CA ALA A 400 -23.94 -7.99 -27.18
C ALA A 400 -23.88 -8.60 -25.76
N ARG A 401 -23.97 -7.77 -24.71
CA ARG A 401 -24.06 -8.20 -23.30
C ARG A 401 -25.23 -9.17 -23.08
N ALA A 402 -26.41 -8.81 -23.59
CA ALA A 402 -27.59 -9.68 -23.52
C ALA A 402 -27.37 -11.01 -24.24
N GLY A 403 -26.61 -11.01 -25.35
CA GLY A 403 -26.18 -12.23 -26.03
C GLY A 403 -25.27 -13.14 -25.19
N TYR A 404 -24.57 -12.60 -24.20
CA TYR A 404 -23.80 -13.36 -23.20
C TYR A 404 -24.62 -13.73 -21.96
N GLY A 405 -25.93 -13.44 -21.93
CA GLY A 405 -26.79 -13.69 -20.78
C GLY A 405 -26.62 -12.68 -19.65
N LEU A 406 -25.90 -11.58 -19.87
CA LEU A 406 -25.71 -10.53 -18.89
C LEU A 406 -26.87 -9.55 -18.91
N LYS A 407 -27.23 -9.04 -17.73
CA LYS A 407 -28.18 -7.95 -17.60
C LYS A 407 -27.63 -6.67 -18.25
N ARG A 408 -28.56 -5.78 -18.61
CA ARG A 408 -28.22 -4.44 -19.07
C ARG A 408 -27.36 -3.76 -18.00
N GLU A 409 -26.27 -3.15 -18.44
CA GLU A 409 -25.44 -2.30 -17.58
C GLU A 409 -26.32 -1.21 -16.95
N VAL A 410 -26.30 -1.15 -15.62
CA VAL A 410 -26.95 -0.09 -14.86
C VAL A 410 -25.84 0.82 -14.37
N GLN A 411 -25.77 2.03 -14.92
CA GLN A 411 -24.88 3.06 -14.41
C GLN A 411 -25.33 3.42 -12.99
N ARG A 412 -24.44 3.27 -12.01
CA ARG A 412 -24.73 3.64 -10.62
C ARG A 412 -24.90 5.15 -10.54
N ASN A 413 -25.90 5.62 -9.80
CA ASN A 413 -26.36 7.00 -9.90
C ASN A 413 -25.40 8.06 -9.29
N THR A 414 -24.41 7.66 -8.49
CA THR A 414 -23.59 8.62 -7.74
C THR A 414 -22.16 8.11 -7.61
N ASP A 415 -21.23 8.87 -8.19
CA ASP A 415 -19.81 8.86 -7.88
C ASP A 415 -19.46 10.02 -6.94
N TYR A 416 -18.20 10.18 -6.54
CA TYR A 416 -17.82 11.24 -5.60
C TYR A 416 -16.50 11.90 -5.99
N ASN A 417 -16.45 13.22 -5.93
CA ASN A 417 -15.21 13.96 -6.04
C ASN A 417 -14.69 14.28 -4.64
N PHE A 418 -13.40 14.06 -4.42
CA PHE A 418 -12.69 14.44 -3.21
C PHE A 418 -11.82 15.67 -3.48
N TYR A 419 -11.93 16.67 -2.62
CA TYR A 419 -11.07 17.86 -2.62
C TYR A 419 -10.35 17.91 -1.28
N VAL A 420 -9.02 17.89 -1.28
CA VAL A 420 -8.20 17.76 -0.08
C VAL A 420 -7.28 18.98 0.03
N GLU A 421 -7.34 19.68 1.16
CA GLU A 421 -6.45 20.80 1.48
C GLU A 421 -5.71 20.49 2.79
N GLY A 422 -4.48 20.00 2.70
CA GLY A 422 -3.70 19.56 3.86
C GLY A 422 -4.34 18.34 4.57
N GLU A 423 -4.96 18.56 5.73
CA GLU A 423 -5.70 17.53 6.48
C GLU A 423 -7.22 17.77 6.47
N HIS A 424 -7.70 18.69 5.62
CA HIS A 424 -9.11 18.99 5.40
C HIS A 424 -9.61 18.33 4.11
N VAL A 425 -10.82 17.75 4.12
CA VAL A 425 -11.43 17.16 2.92
C VAL A 425 -12.88 17.62 2.69
N THR A 426 -13.23 17.92 1.44
CA THR A 426 -14.60 18.08 0.95
C THR A 426 -14.94 16.95 0.00
N ILE A 427 -16.08 16.29 0.21
CA ILE A 427 -16.56 15.22 -0.68
C ILE A 427 -17.89 15.68 -1.30
N THR A 428 -17.97 15.69 -2.63
CA THR A 428 -19.18 16.10 -3.36
C THR A 428 -19.68 14.98 -4.26
N PRO A 429 -20.99 14.68 -4.28
CA PRO A 429 -21.53 13.70 -5.20
C PRO A 429 -21.44 14.19 -6.65
N ARG A 430 -20.97 13.32 -7.55
CA ARG A 430 -20.99 13.48 -9.00
C ARG A 430 -22.03 12.51 -9.57
N ARG A 431 -22.93 12.99 -10.44
CA ARG A 431 -23.88 12.10 -11.10
C ARG A 431 -23.15 11.34 -12.20
N ARG A 432 -23.09 10.02 -12.07
CA ARG A 432 -22.50 9.16 -13.11
C ARG A 432 -23.44 9.03 -14.30
N GLY A 433 -22.87 8.84 -15.48
CA GLY A 433 -23.64 8.73 -16.71
C GLY A 433 -24.10 10.09 -17.22
N SER A 434 -23.34 11.15 -16.93
CA SER A 434 -23.52 12.41 -17.63
C SER A 434 -23.34 12.18 -19.14
N PRO A 435 -23.91 13.04 -20.00
CA PRO A 435 -23.69 12.89 -21.43
C PRO A 435 -22.23 12.90 -21.84
N LEU A 436 -21.41 13.69 -21.14
CA LEU A 436 -19.97 13.78 -21.39
C LEU A 436 -19.25 12.49 -21.00
N ASP A 437 -19.53 11.94 -19.81
CA ASP A 437 -18.97 10.68 -19.33
C ASP A 437 -19.23 9.54 -20.34
N LEU A 438 -20.47 9.45 -20.85
CA LEU A 438 -20.83 8.43 -21.82
C LEU A 438 -20.12 8.65 -23.17
N ILE A 439 -19.95 9.89 -23.62
CA ILE A 439 -19.20 10.19 -24.85
C ILE A 439 -17.75 9.72 -24.71
N VAL A 440 -17.07 10.14 -23.65
CA VAL A 440 -15.66 9.81 -23.40
C VAL A 440 -15.50 8.29 -23.28
N SER A 441 -16.30 7.65 -22.42
CA SER A 441 -16.21 6.20 -22.19
C SER A 441 -16.52 5.37 -23.44
N GLU A 442 -17.56 5.68 -24.21
CA GLU A 442 -17.90 4.91 -25.42
C GLU A 442 -16.88 5.10 -26.54
N LEU A 443 -16.30 6.30 -26.69
CA LEU A 443 -15.23 6.53 -27.66
C LEU A 443 -13.92 5.86 -27.25
N ALA A 444 -13.59 5.84 -25.95
CA ALA A 444 -12.46 5.07 -25.44
C ALA A 444 -12.66 3.56 -25.64
N ILE A 445 -13.86 3.04 -25.36
CA ILE A 445 -14.20 1.62 -25.59
C ILE A 445 -14.09 1.28 -27.08
N LEU A 446 -14.59 2.16 -27.95
CA LEU A 446 -14.47 2.01 -29.39
C LEU A 446 -13.02 1.96 -29.85
N ALA A 447 -12.16 2.86 -29.35
CA ALA A 447 -10.74 2.90 -29.68
C ALA A 447 -10.03 1.61 -29.24
N ASN A 448 -10.18 1.23 -27.97
CA ASN A 448 -9.57 0.03 -27.39
C ASN A 448 -10.03 -1.27 -28.08
N SER A 449 -11.31 -1.36 -28.46
CA SER A 449 -11.86 -2.50 -29.19
C SER A 449 -11.36 -2.55 -30.64
N THR A 450 -11.35 -1.41 -31.33
CA THR A 450 -10.92 -1.29 -32.72
C THR A 450 -9.42 -1.59 -32.86
N TRP A 451 -8.60 -1.05 -31.96
CA TRP A 451 -7.16 -1.31 -31.95
C TRP A 451 -6.81 -2.72 -31.47
N GLY A 452 -7.59 -3.29 -30.55
CA GLY A 452 -7.53 -4.72 -30.26
C GLY A 452 -7.78 -5.58 -31.51
N ALA A 453 -8.76 -5.22 -32.34
CA ALA A 453 -9.00 -5.86 -33.64
C ALA A 453 -7.80 -5.68 -34.57
N PHE A 454 -7.29 -4.46 -34.66
CA PHE A 454 -6.20 -4.08 -35.55
C PHE A 454 -4.92 -4.87 -35.26
N LEU A 455 -4.56 -5.05 -33.99
CA LEU A 455 -3.43 -5.91 -33.57
C LEU A 455 -3.67 -7.37 -33.94
N HIS A 456 -4.87 -7.88 -33.65
CA HIS A 456 -5.25 -9.26 -33.96
C HIS A 456 -5.13 -9.57 -35.46
N ASP A 457 -5.70 -8.71 -36.30
CA ASP A 457 -5.75 -8.87 -37.76
C ASP A 457 -4.34 -8.81 -38.38
N HIS A 458 -3.42 -8.03 -37.78
CA HIS A 458 -2.02 -7.98 -38.18
C HIS A 458 -1.17 -9.10 -37.60
N THR A 459 -1.74 -10.01 -36.80
CA THR A 459 -1.04 -11.07 -36.08
C THR A 459 0.08 -10.55 -35.16
N VAL A 460 -0.12 -9.35 -34.63
CA VAL A 460 0.78 -8.68 -33.71
C VAL A 460 0.27 -8.91 -32.27
N PRO A 461 1.12 -9.38 -31.35
CA PRO A 461 0.70 -9.60 -29.98
C PRO A 461 0.42 -8.26 -29.30
N GLY A 462 -0.67 -8.20 -28.54
CA GLY A 462 -1.04 -7.07 -27.69
C GLY A 462 -1.42 -7.57 -26.31
N ILE A 463 -1.61 -6.66 -25.36
CA ILE A 463 -2.12 -6.93 -24.02
C ILE A 463 -3.62 -6.64 -24.04
N TYR A 464 -4.40 -7.68 -23.86
CA TYR A 464 -5.86 -7.65 -23.89
C TYR A 464 -6.40 -7.84 -22.48
N ARG A 465 -7.43 -7.09 -22.13
CA ARG A 465 -8.23 -7.32 -20.92
C ARG A 465 -9.48 -8.10 -21.33
N SER A 466 -9.58 -9.33 -20.84
CA SER A 466 -10.65 -10.25 -21.19
C SER A 466 -11.50 -10.63 -19.99
N GLN A 467 -12.73 -11.02 -20.28
CA GLN A 467 -13.70 -11.45 -19.28
C GLN A 467 -14.61 -12.49 -19.92
N ARG A 468 -14.47 -13.75 -19.50
CA ARG A 468 -15.28 -14.88 -20.02
C ARG A 468 -15.94 -15.68 -18.90
N GLY A 469 -17.25 -15.80 -18.96
CA GLY A 469 -18.08 -16.67 -18.14
C GLY A 469 -18.03 -18.11 -18.66
N PHE A 470 -17.06 -18.91 -18.20
CA PHE A 470 -17.13 -20.36 -18.41
C PHE A 470 -18.20 -20.97 -17.51
N GLY A 471 -19.43 -21.08 -18.02
CA GLY A 471 -20.48 -21.98 -17.50
C GLY A 471 -21.09 -21.65 -16.13
N ALA A 472 -20.80 -20.48 -15.57
CA ALA A 472 -21.48 -19.94 -14.38
C ALA A 472 -22.12 -18.60 -14.76
N PRO A 473 -23.31 -18.28 -14.24
CA PRO A 473 -23.97 -17.04 -14.57
C PRO A 473 -23.27 -15.83 -13.90
N GLY A 474 -23.44 -14.64 -14.48
CA GLY A 474 -22.74 -13.41 -14.08
C GLY A 474 -21.34 -13.19 -14.72
N PRO A 475 -20.85 -11.93 -14.72
CA PRO A 475 -19.53 -11.59 -15.26
C PRO A 475 -18.41 -12.02 -14.30
N LYS A 476 -17.40 -12.76 -14.78
CA LYS A 476 -16.24 -13.19 -13.97
C LYS A 476 -15.19 -12.08 -13.81
N ARG A 477 -14.22 -12.28 -12.91
CA ARG A 477 -13.07 -11.39 -12.73
C ARG A 477 -12.33 -11.16 -14.06
N THR A 478 -11.92 -9.93 -14.31
CA THR A 478 -11.15 -9.58 -15.51
C THR A 478 -9.75 -10.18 -15.44
N ARG A 479 -9.15 -10.47 -16.60
CA ARG A 479 -7.78 -10.99 -16.71
C ARG A 479 -7.04 -10.37 -17.88
N MET A 480 -5.79 -10.02 -17.67
CA MET A 480 -4.91 -9.65 -18.77
C MET A 480 -4.28 -10.87 -19.45
N GLN A 481 -4.15 -10.80 -20.77
CA GLN A 481 -3.57 -11.86 -21.58
C GLN A 481 -3.03 -11.32 -22.91
N THR A 482 -2.16 -12.07 -23.56
CA THR A 482 -1.49 -11.62 -24.79
C THR A 482 -2.25 -11.90 -26.08
N THR A 483 -3.48 -12.40 -25.97
CA THR A 483 -4.30 -12.84 -27.11
C THR A 483 -5.70 -12.27 -27.02
N ALA A 484 -6.25 -11.87 -28.15
CA ALA A 484 -7.61 -11.37 -28.25
C ALA A 484 -8.62 -12.37 -27.69
N ALA A 485 -9.48 -11.90 -26.79
CA ALA A 485 -10.68 -12.60 -26.38
C ALA A 485 -11.77 -11.61 -25.94
N PRO A 486 -13.04 -12.04 -25.96
CA PRO A 486 -14.18 -11.30 -25.47
C PRO A 486 -14.00 -10.70 -24.09
N HIS A 487 -14.54 -9.51 -23.94
CA HIS A 487 -14.86 -8.90 -22.67
C HIS A 487 -16.38 -8.87 -22.55
N GLU A 488 -16.97 -9.90 -21.95
CA GLU A 488 -18.42 -10.11 -21.93
C GLU A 488 -19.15 -8.99 -21.20
N GLY A 489 -18.61 -8.48 -20.09
CA GLY A 489 -19.13 -7.31 -19.36
C GLY A 489 -19.22 -6.09 -20.27
N LEU A 490 -18.13 -5.65 -20.89
CA LEU A 490 -18.18 -4.54 -21.84
C LEU A 490 -18.97 -4.85 -23.14
N GLY A 491 -19.35 -6.09 -23.41
CA GLY A 491 -20.08 -6.43 -24.64
C GLY A 491 -19.25 -6.30 -25.91
N VAL A 492 -17.93 -6.55 -25.84
CA VAL A 492 -17.01 -6.43 -26.98
C VAL A 492 -16.25 -7.74 -27.25
N ALA A 493 -15.95 -8.01 -28.53
CA ALA A 493 -15.30 -9.23 -28.97
C ALA A 493 -13.81 -9.32 -28.57
N GLN A 494 -13.16 -8.16 -28.42
CA GLN A 494 -11.81 -8.00 -27.89
C GLN A 494 -11.65 -6.59 -27.32
N TYR A 495 -10.76 -6.45 -26.34
CA TYR A 495 -10.51 -5.17 -25.68
C TYR A 495 -9.03 -5.08 -25.29
N ALA A 496 -8.30 -4.14 -25.87
CA ALA A 496 -6.88 -3.91 -25.59
C ALA A 496 -6.68 -2.48 -25.11
N TRP A 497 -6.27 -2.31 -23.86
CA TRP A 497 -6.02 -0.98 -23.26
C TRP A 497 -4.94 -0.24 -24.03
N SER A 498 -5.32 0.89 -24.62
CA SER A 498 -4.51 1.67 -25.55
C SER A 498 -4.81 3.17 -25.49
N THR A 499 -5.71 3.60 -24.61
CA THR A 499 -6.21 4.98 -24.51
C THR A 499 -5.57 5.79 -23.39
N SER A 500 -4.66 5.20 -22.61
CA SER A 500 -4.00 5.91 -21.50
C SER A 500 -2.49 5.62 -21.35
N PRO A 501 -1.70 5.82 -22.42
CA PRO A 501 -0.28 5.45 -22.44
C PRO A 501 0.64 6.31 -21.56
N LEU A 502 0.21 7.48 -21.09
CA LEU A 502 1.00 8.30 -20.16
C LEU A 502 0.97 7.78 -18.73
N ARG A 503 -0.06 7.00 -18.37
CA ARG A 503 -0.33 6.55 -17.00
C ARG A 503 -0.48 5.05 -16.82
N ARG A 504 -0.57 4.28 -17.91
CA ARG A 504 -0.57 2.80 -17.88
C ARG A 504 0.48 2.24 -18.82
N TYR A 505 1.40 1.45 -18.28
CA TYR A 505 2.50 0.88 -19.04
C TYR A 505 2.03 -0.12 -20.10
N VAL A 506 0.92 -0.83 -19.86
CA VAL A 506 0.34 -1.76 -20.85
C VAL A 506 -0.22 -1.03 -22.07
N ASP A 507 -0.75 0.19 -21.90
CA ASP A 507 -1.19 1.06 -23.00
C ASP A 507 0.02 1.55 -23.82
N LEU A 508 1.12 1.94 -23.16
CA LEU A 508 2.39 2.26 -23.84
C LEU A 508 2.91 1.05 -24.64
N VAL A 509 2.86 -0.15 -24.07
CA VAL A 509 3.26 -1.40 -24.75
C VAL A 509 2.38 -1.67 -25.97
N ASN A 510 1.06 -1.55 -25.83
CA ASN A 510 0.13 -1.70 -26.95
C ASN A 510 0.35 -0.63 -28.02
N GLN A 511 0.67 0.60 -27.62
CA GLN A 511 0.93 1.69 -28.56
C GLN A 511 2.17 1.42 -29.43
N TRP A 512 3.25 0.86 -28.88
CA TRP A 512 4.39 0.40 -29.69
C TRP A 512 3.99 -0.64 -30.75
N GLN A 513 3.12 -1.57 -30.38
CA GLN A 513 2.63 -2.61 -31.27
C GLN A 513 1.74 -2.02 -32.38
N LEU A 514 0.86 -1.08 -32.01
CA LEU A 514 -0.02 -0.37 -32.94
C LEU A 514 0.77 0.49 -33.92
N LEU A 515 1.78 1.22 -33.46
CA LEU A 515 2.67 1.99 -34.32
C LEU A 515 3.37 1.11 -35.36
N ALA A 516 3.82 -0.10 -34.96
CA ALA A 516 4.38 -1.05 -35.90
C ALA A 516 3.35 -1.51 -36.96
N CYS A 517 2.08 -1.70 -36.58
CA CYS A 517 0.99 -1.98 -37.51
C CYS A 517 0.76 -0.83 -38.51
N VAL A 518 0.72 0.41 -38.02
CA VAL A 518 0.54 1.61 -38.86
C VAL A 518 1.69 1.78 -39.85
N GLN A 519 2.94 1.63 -39.38
CA GLN A 519 4.14 1.89 -40.20
C GLN A 519 4.45 0.77 -41.20
N HIS A 520 4.16 -0.48 -40.85
CA HIS A 520 4.64 -1.64 -41.62
C HIS A 520 3.52 -2.53 -42.19
N GLY A 521 2.26 -2.25 -41.89
CA GLY A 521 1.09 -2.99 -42.36
C GLY A 521 1.26 -4.50 -42.22
N VAL A 522 1.12 -5.24 -43.31
CA VAL A 522 1.22 -6.71 -43.33
C VAL A 522 2.55 -7.26 -42.77
N THR A 523 3.61 -6.46 -42.77
CA THR A 523 4.93 -6.85 -42.24
C THR A 523 5.14 -6.48 -40.76
N ALA A 524 4.15 -5.88 -40.10
CA ALA A 524 4.24 -5.38 -38.73
C ALA A 524 4.76 -6.40 -37.72
N LYS A 525 4.30 -7.66 -37.75
CA LYS A 525 4.81 -8.72 -36.85
C LYS A 525 6.34 -8.90 -36.87
N LEU A 526 6.99 -8.58 -37.99
CA LEU A 526 8.45 -8.65 -38.15
C LEU A 526 9.15 -7.45 -37.52
N ALA A 527 8.51 -6.28 -37.52
CA ALA A 527 9.07 -5.03 -36.99
C ALA A 527 8.69 -4.78 -35.53
N ALA A 528 7.54 -5.26 -35.08
CA ALA A 528 6.95 -4.86 -33.81
C ALA A 528 7.83 -5.21 -32.59
N PRO A 529 7.90 -4.36 -31.55
CA PRO A 529 8.91 -4.52 -30.50
C PRO A 529 8.82 -5.82 -29.71
N PHE A 530 7.62 -6.32 -29.41
CA PHE A 530 7.43 -7.65 -28.81
C PHE A 530 6.93 -8.65 -29.83
N LYS A 531 7.53 -9.84 -29.82
CA LYS A 531 7.19 -10.93 -30.74
C LYS A 531 6.13 -11.87 -30.15
N PRO A 532 5.44 -12.67 -30.99
CA PRO A 532 4.56 -13.70 -30.46
C PRO A 532 5.32 -14.63 -29.49
N LYS A 533 4.76 -14.85 -28.30
CA LYS A 533 5.37 -15.62 -27.20
C LYS A 533 6.65 -15.01 -26.61
N ASP A 534 6.83 -13.69 -26.71
CA ASP A 534 7.92 -12.97 -26.04
C ASP A 534 7.76 -13.08 -24.51
N ALA A 535 8.82 -13.54 -23.84
CA ALA A 535 8.82 -13.75 -22.39
C ALA A 535 8.66 -12.43 -21.63
N ASP A 536 9.19 -11.33 -22.15
CA ASP A 536 9.07 -10.02 -21.51
C ASP A 536 7.62 -9.54 -21.55
N LEU A 537 6.88 -9.80 -22.63
CA LEU A 537 5.47 -9.42 -22.73
C LEU A 537 4.63 -10.15 -21.67
N TYR A 538 4.91 -11.43 -21.42
CA TYR A 538 4.25 -12.17 -20.34
C TYR A 538 4.62 -11.64 -18.94
N ALA A 539 5.89 -11.26 -18.74
CA ALA A 539 6.34 -10.66 -17.49
C ALA A 539 5.65 -9.30 -17.24
N VAL A 540 5.44 -8.49 -18.29
CA VAL A 540 4.69 -7.23 -18.19
C VAL A 540 3.25 -7.48 -17.78
N VAL A 541 2.56 -8.43 -18.42
CA VAL A 541 1.17 -8.78 -18.08
C VAL A 541 1.04 -9.18 -16.61
N GLN A 542 1.88 -10.09 -16.13
CA GLN A 542 1.84 -10.55 -14.74
C GLN A 542 2.19 -9.42 -13.75
N GLY A 543 3.28 -8.68 -14.02
CA GLY A 543 3.73 -7.61 -13.13
C GLY A 543 2.72 -6.46 -13.05
N PHE A 544 2.06 -6.13 -14.17
CA PHE A 544 1.03 -5.12 -14.20
C PHE A 544 -0.21 -5.53 -13.40
N ASP A 545 -0.75 -6.74 -13.58
CA ASP A 545 -1.93 -7.20 -12.82
C ASP A 545 -1.69 -7.15 -11.30
N ASP A 546 -0.51 -7.59 -10.84
CA ASP A 546 -0.15 -7.59 -9.41
C ASP A 546 -0.01 -6.16 -8.87
N THR A 547 0.72 -5.30 -9.60
CA THR A 547 1.00 -3.91 -9.17
C THR A 547 -0.26 -3.04 -9.23
N TYR A 548 -1.05 -3.17 -10.29
CA TYR A 548 -2.27 -2.40 -10.48
C TYR A 548 -3.32 -2.74 -9.42
N THR A 549 -3.44 -4.02 -9.06
CA THR A 549 -4.31 -4.45 -7.96
C THR A 549 -3.85 -3.85 -6.63
N ALA A 550 -2.56 -3.95 -6.31
CA ALA A 550 -2.01 -3.42 -5.07
C ALA A 550 -2.15 -1.88 -4.97
N TYR A 551 -1.97 -1.18 -6.08
CA TYR A 551 -2.20 0.27 -6.14
C TYR A 551 -3.67 0.56 -5.89
N ALA A 552 -4.60 -0.06 -6.61
CA ALA A 552 -6.04 0.13 -6.41
C ALA A 552 -6.49 -0.14 -4.96
N ASP A 553 -5.93 -1.15 -4.30
CA ASP A 553 -6.20 -1.43 -2.88
C ASP A 553 -5.76 -0.26 -1.98
N TYR A 554 -4.61 0.34 -2.27
CA TYR A 554 -4.14 1.52 -1.56
C TYR A 554 -4.99 2.77 -1.86
N GLN A 555 -5.42 2.99 -3.10
CA GLN A 555 -6.28 4.14 -3.46
C GLN A 555 -7.59 4.09 -2.67
N ARG A 556 -8.30 2.94 -2.70
CA ARG A 556 -9.54 2.72 -1.92
C ARG A 556 -9.33 2.88 -0.43
N ARG A 557 -8.19 2.41 0.08
CA ARG A 557 -7.83 2.59 1.50
C ARG A 557 -7.72 4.08 1.83
N MET A 558 -7.11 4.88 0.96
CA MET A 558 -6.99 6.32 1.16
C MET A 558 -8.33 7.05 0.99
N GLU A 559 -9.16 6.69 0.02
CA GLU A 559 -10.55 7.18 -0.08
C GLU A 559 -11.34 6.94 1.21
N TYR A 560 -11.23 5.74 1.80
CA TYR A 560 -11.89 5.42 3.06
C TYR A 560 -11.33 6.22 4.22
N PHE A 561 -10.00 6.39 4.29
CA PHE A 561 -9.37 7.28 5.26
C PHE A 561 -9.98 8.69 5.19
N TRP A 562 -10.12 9.24 3.99
CA TRP A 562 -10.72 10.55 3.77
C TRP A 562 -12.22 10.59 4.08
N CYS A 563 -12.96 9.52 3.82
CA CYS A 563 -14.35 9.40 4.26
C CYS A 563 -14.48 9.46 5.79
N LEU A 564 -13.60 8.79 6.54
CA LEU A 564 -13.60 8.85 8.01
C LEU A 564 -13.24 10.26 8.49
N ARG A 565 -12.25 10.89 7.87
CA ARG A 565 -11.87 12.28 8.14
C ARG A 565 -13.06 13.23 7.90
N TRP A 566 -13.78 13.06 6.81
CA TRP A 566 -14.98 13.84 6.49
C TRP A 566 -16.07 13.67 7.55
N LEU A 567 -16.37 12.43 7.98
CA LEU A 567 -17.34 12.17 9.05
C LEU A 567 -16.96 12.88 10.36
N ALA A 568 -15.65 12.90 10.69
CA ALA A 568 -15.13 13.57 11.87
C ALA A 568 -15.24 15.11 11.75
N GLN A 569 -14.85 15.68 10.61
CA GLN A 569 -14.93 17.12 10.32
C GLN A 569 -16.36 17.65 10.39
N GLU A 570 -17.29 16.98 9.72
CA GLU A 570 -18.71 17.33 9.66
C GLU A 570 -19.46 16.96 10.95
N GLN A 571 -18.76 16.37 11.93
CA GLN A 571 -19.31 15.93 13.21
C GLN A 571 -20.56 15.06 13.05
N LYS A 572 -20.55 14.19 12.03
CA LYS A 572 -21.68 13.33 11.68
C LYS A 572 -21.88 12.27 12.77
N LYS A 573 -22.90 12.49 13.60
CA LYS A 573 -23.31 11.52 14.63
C LYS A 573 -24.22 10.42 14.08
N GLN A 574 -24.94 10.73 13.01
CA GLN A 574 -25.85 9.81 12.35
C GLN A 574 -25.66 9.89 10.86
N VAL A 575 -25.71 8.73 10.20
CA VAL A 575 -25.52 8.60 8.75
C VAL A 575 -26.57 7.67 8.17
N VAL A 576 -26.97 7.95 6.93
CA VAL A 576 -27.86 7.05 6.17
C VAL A 576 -27.00 6.14 5.30
N ALA A 577 -27.36 4.86 5.29
CA ALA A 577 -26.68 3.85 4.50
C ALA A 577 -27.70 2.94 3.79
N SER A 578 -27.29 2.39 2.66
CA SER A 578 -28.03 1.36 1.94
C SER A 578 -27.36 0.00 2.11
N VAL A 579 -28.15 -1.03 2.41
CA VAL A 579 -27.68 -2.41 2.55
C VAL A 579 -27.15 -2.93 1.21
N VAL A 580 -25.91 -3.41 1.18
CA VAL A 580 -25.29 -4.00 0.00
C VAL A 580 -25.51 -5.51 -0.01
N LYS A 581 -25.01 -6.20 1.02
CA LYS A 581 -25.13 -7.66 1.20
C LYS A 581 -24.83 -8.01 2.66
N GLY A 582 -25.65 -8.88 3.26
CA GLY A 582 -25.45 -9.30 4.65
C GLY A 582 -25.45 -8.09 5.60
N ASP A 583 -24.37 -7.90 6.35
CA ASP A 583 -24.16 -6.77 7.26
C ASP A 583 -23.37 -5.61 6.63
N LEU A 584 -22.97 -5.73 5.35
CA LEU A 584 -22.25 -4.70 4.62
C LEU A 584 -23.22 -3.64 4.11
N VAL A 585 -22.94 -2.38 4.43
CA VAL A 585 -23.70 -1.22 3.99
C VAL A 585 -22.79 -0.23 3.28
N ARG A 586 -23.38 0.64 2.46
CA ARG A 586 -22.71 1.77 1.81
C ARG A 586 -23.38 3.06 2.26
N LEU A 587 -22.59 4.05 2.68
CA LEU A 587 -23.13 5.37 3.03
C LEU A 587 -23.67 6.09 1.78
N GLU A 588 -24.73 6.88 1.95
CA GLU A 588 -25.37 7.60 0.84
C GLU A 588 -24.73 8.96 0.53
N GLU A 589 -24.04 9.57 1.49
CA GLU A 589 -23.43 10.89 1.32
C GLU A 589 -21.96 10.83 0.85
N ILE A 590 -21.29 9.70 1.05
CA ILE A 590 -19.86 9.48 0.78
C ILE A 590 -19.62 8.02 0.36
N PRO A 591 -18.54 7.69 -0.38
CA PRO A 591 -18.30 6.34 -0.91
C PRO A 591 -17.75 5.34 0.12
N LEU A 592 -18.14 5.46 1.39
CA LEU A 592 -17.67 4.56 2.45
C LEU A 592 -18.53 3.30 2.54
N LEU A 593 -17.88 2.13 2.44
CA LEU A 593 -18.47 0.86 2.84
C LEU A 593 -17.99 0.44 4.21
N LEU A 594 -18.90 -0.12 5.00
CA LEU A 594 -18.61 -0.58 6.34
C LEU A 594 -19.53 -1.73 6.74
N HIS A 595 -19.06 -2.59 7.62
CA HIS A 595 -19.89 -3.62 8.24
C HIS A 595 -20.65 -3.05 9.44
N VAL A 596 -21.91 -3.42 9.59
CA VAL A 596 -22.76 -3.01 10.72
C VAL A 596 -23.02 -4.22 11.62
N PRO A 597 -22.29 -4.36 12.75
CA PRO A 597 -22.50 -5.48 13.66
C PRO A 597 -23.94 -5.58 14.13
N GLY A 598 -24.55 -6.75 13.95
CA GLY A 598 -25.92 -7.01 14.40
C GLY A 598 -27.01 -6.40 13.53
N LEU A 599 -26.70 -5.99 12.28
CA LEU A 599 -27.70 -5.48 11.32
C LEU A 599 -28.86 -6.46 11.10
N GLY A 600 -28.59 -7.76 11.12
CA GLY A 600 -29.56 -8.80 10.77
C GLY A 600 -29.67 -8.99 9.26
N VAL A 601 -30.73 -9.68 8.80
CA VAL A 601 -30.95 -9.96 7.37
C VAL A 601 -31.91 -8.91 6.81
N HIS A 602 -31.42 -8.11 5.88
CA HIS A 602 -32.20 -7.12 5.14
C HIS A 602 -32.03 -7.32 3.64
N ALA A 603 -33.04 -6.93 2.86
CA ALA A 603 -32.93 -6.91 1.41
C ALA A 603 -31.89 -5.88 0.96
N ARG A 604 -31.16 -6.18 -0.10
CA ARG A 604 -30.26 -5.21 -0.76
C ARG A 604 -31.03 -3.94 -1.11
N GLY A 605 -30.42 -2.78 -0.90
CA GLY A 605 -31.03 -1.47 -1.09
C GLY A 605 -31.94 -1.00 0.05
N THR A 606 -32.13 -1.80 1.12
CA THR A 606 -32.81 -1.31 2.33
C THR A 606 -32.03 -0.13 2.91
N ARG A 607 -32.71 0.99 3.15
CA ARG A 607 -32.11 2.20 3.74
C ARG A 607 -32.18 2.12 5.25
N VAL A 608 -31.05 2.33 5.90
CA VAL A 608 -30.90 2.27 7.35
C VAL A 608 -30.25 3.54 7.88
N LEU A 609 -30.68 3.96 9.05
CA LEU A 609 -30.08 5.05 9.82
C LEU A 609 -29.14 4.45 10.85
N LEU A 610 -27.89 4.89 10.84
CA LEU A 610 -26.83 4.39 11.70
C LEU A 610 -26.34 5.49 12.64
N ASP A 611 -26.02 5.10 13.87
CA ASP A 611 -25.35 5.93 14.89
C ASP A 611 -23.84 5.70 14.78
N VAL A 612 -23.06 6.78 14.64
CA VAL A 612 -21.60 6.73 14.53
C VAL A 612 -21.01 6.79 15.93
N MET A 613 -20.38 5.70 16.36
CA MET A 613 -19.89 5.51 17.73
C MET A 613 -18.43 5.96 17.88
N SER A 614 -17.58 5.56 16.94
CA SER A 614 -16.15 5.92 16.92
C SER A 614 -15.56 5.82 15.52
N LEU A 615 -14.53 6.61 15.26
CA LEU A 615 -13.76 6.61 14.02
C LEU A 615 -12.29 6.41 14.38
N ASP A 616 -11.62 5.43 13.77
CA ASP A 616 -10.17 5.20 13.91
C ASP A 616 -9.49 5.30 12.55
N GLU A 617 -8.81 6.40 12.31
CA GLU A 617 -8.10 6.66 11.07
C GLU A 617 -6.77 5.89 10.95
N LEU A 618 -6.21 5.36 12.05
CA LEU A 618 -4.98 4.55 11.99
C LEU A 618 -5.27 3.15 11.45
N THR A 619 -6.42 2.58 11.78
CA THR A 619 -6.90 1.29 11.27
C THR A 619 -7.83 1.44 10.07
N ILE A 620 -8.38 2.64 9.86
CA ILE A 620 -9.41 2.96 8.85
C ILE A 620 -10.67 2.15 9.14
N GLU A 621 -11.18 2.32 10.37
CA GLU A 621 -12.36 1.62 10.87
C GLU A 621 -13.37 2.62 11.45
N ALA A 622 -14.64 2.41 11.13
CA ALA A 622 -15.78 3.08 11.77
C ALA A 622 -16.58 2.08 12.60
N SER A 623 -16.82 2.40 13.87
CA SER A 623 -17.79 1.67 14.68
C SER A 623 -19.14 2.35 14.56
N VAL A 624 -20.13 1.61 14.10
CA VAL A 624 -21.50 2.09 13.95
C VAL A 624 -22.51 1.13 14.55
N ARG A 625 -23.71 1.64 14.82
CA ARG A 625 -24.83 0.84 15.32
C ARG A 625 -26.10 1.18 14.56
N LEU A 626 -26.89 0.17 14.21
CA LEU A 626 -28.23 0.39 13.65
C LEU A 626 -29.09 1.17 14.65
N LEU A 627 -29.62 2.32 14.20
CA LEU A 627 -30.58 3.09 14.95
C LEU A 627 -32.01 2.76 14.51
N ASN A 628 -32.29 2.89 13.21
CA ASN A 628 -33.61 2.63 12.62
C ASN A 628 -33.48 2.08 11.19
N VAL A 629 -34.47 1.32 10.73
CA VAL A 629 -34.67 1.04 9.31
C VAL A 629 -35.60 2.14 8.76
N LEU A 630 -35.17 2.84 7.71
CA LEU A 630 -35.90 3.97 7.13
C LEU A 630 -36.93 3.48 6.13
N ASP A 631 -36.47 2.81 5.07
CA ASP A 631 -37.30 2.31 3.97
C ASP A 631 -36.74 0.96 3.48
N ALA A 632 -37.63 0.05 3.10
CA ALA A 632 -37.25 -1.20 2.42
C ALA A 632 -37.80 -1.16 0.97
N PRO A 633 -37.00 -1.56 -0.03
CA PRO A 633 -37.52 -1.64 -1.39
C PRO A 633 -38.69 -2.63 -1.44
N THR A 634 -39.82 -2.21 -2.01
CA THR A 634 -40.93 -3.12 -2.34
C THR A 634 -40.45 -4.05 -3.44
N VAL A 635 -40.23 -5.32 -3.11
CA VAL A 635 -39.89 -6.37 -4.08
C VAL A 635 -41.01 -6.48 -5.11
N THR A 636 -40.85 -5.83 -6.26
CA THR A 636 -41.61 -6.17 -7.45
C THR A 636 -41.04 -7.46 -8.01
N SER A 637 -41.90 -8.39 -8.41
CA SER A 637 -41.59 -9.79 -8.76
C SER A 637 -40.67 -10.01 -9.98
N GLY A 638 -39.85 -9.04 -10.35
CA GLY A 638 -38.76 -9.14 -11.33
C GLY A 638 -37.36 -9.29 -10.72
N ASP A 639 -37.16 -8.96 -9.44
CA ASP A 639 -35.84 -8.91 -8.79
C ASP A 639 -35.38 -10.23 -8.14
N ALA A 640 -36.26 -11.23 -8.04
CA ALA A 640 -35.93 -12.53 -7.43
C ALA A 640 -34.88 -13.35 -8.21
N ALA A 641 -34.53 -12.93 -9.43
CA ALA A 641 -33.49 -13.56 -10.25
C ALA A 641 -32.12 -12.84 -10.16
N ASP A 642 -32.00 -11.78 -9.34
CA ASP A 642 -30.69 -11.23 -8.91
C ASP A 642 -30.08 -12.05 -7.76
N GLU A 643 -30.83 -13.01 -7.20
CA GLU A 643 -30.46 -13.73 -5.98
C GLU A 643 -29.47 -14.89 -6.19
N GLU A 644 -29.35 -15.47 -7.40
CA GLU A 644 -28.48 -16.63 -7.66
C GLU A 644 -27.10 -16.28 -8.28
N ASP A 645 -26.98 -15.18 -9.03
CA ASP A 645 -25.74 -14.87 -9.78
C ASP A 645 -24.62 -14.25 -8.92
N ASP A 646 -24.96 -13.43 -7.92
CA ASP A 646 -24.00 -12.76 -7.01
C ASP A 646 -23.65 -13.62 -5.76
N ALA A 647 -24.24 -14.81 -5.64
CA ALA A 647 -24.14 -15.67 -4.46
C ALA A 647 -23.05 -16.76 -4.57
N GLU A 648 -22.73 -17.26 -5.76
CA GLU A 648 -21.79 -18.39 -5.94
C GLU A 648 -20.34 -17.97 -6.29
N GLY A 649 -20.07 -16.67 -6.49
CA GLY A 649 -18.72 -16.14 -6.66
C GLY A 649 -18.06 -15.68 -5.35
N GLY A 650 -17.70 -16.62 -4.48
CA GLY A 650 -17.04 -16.30 -3.20
C GLY A 650 -15.60 -15.78 -3.37
N ASP A 651 -15.39 -14.49 -3.06
CA ASP A 651 -14.25 -13.88 -2.35
C ASP A 651 -14.56 -12.37 -2.19
N ASP A 652 -13.99 -11.70 -1.19
CA ASP A 652 -14.23 -10.31 -0.73
C ASP A 652 -13.86 -9.20 -1.75
N THR A 653 -14.12 -9.40 -3.04
CA THR A 653 -13.87 -8.42 -4.10
C THR A 653 -15.19 -8.04 -4.73
N LEU A 654 -15.84 -7.05 -4.11
CA LEU A 654 -16.91 -6.27 -4.72
C LEU A 654 -16.45 -5.78 -6.08
N VAL A 655 -16.97 -6.41 -7.14
CA VAL A 655 -17.04 -5.94 -8.53
C VAL A 655 -15.80 -5.15 -8.96
N ASP A 656 -14.83 -5.83 -9.58
CA ASP A 656 -13.84 -5.18 -10.46
C ASP A 656 -14.60 -4.17 -11.31
N ALA A 657 -14.41 -2.88 -11.01
CA ALA A 657 -15.08 -1.82 -11.72
C ALA A 657 -14.84 -2.03 -13.22
N GLU A 658 -15.93 -1.98 -13.99
CA GLU A 658 -15.83 -1.60 -15.39
C GLU A 658 -14.99 -0.32 -15.44
N ASP A 659 -14.06 -0.29 -16.36
CA ASP A 659 -12.91 0.61 -16.44
C ASP A 659 -13.36 2.07 -16.53
N ALA A 660 -13.63 2.66 -15.37
CA ALA A 660 -13.88 4.07 -15.10
C ALA A 660 -12.56 4.83 -14.90
N SER A 661 -11.46 4.34 -15.48
CA SER A 661 -10.14 4.89 -15.24
C SER A 661 -10.02 6.36 -15.61
N ALA A 662 -10.91 6.91 -16.43
CA ALA A 662 -11.04 8.36 -16.67
C ALA A 662 -11.65 9.14 -15.47
N GLU A 663 -12.51 8.50 -14.67
CA GLU A 663 -13.31 9.16 -13.61
C GLU A 663 -12.70 8.95 -12.21
N THR A 664 -12.02 7.83 -11.96
CA THR A 664 -11.24 7.64 -10.72
C THR A 664 -10.00 8.54 -10.65
N GLU A 665 -9.68 9.27 -11.73
CA GLU A 665 -8.60 10.27 -11.81
C GLU A 665 -8.85 11.53 -10.99
N ALA A 666 -10.12 11.96 -10.87
CA ALA A 666 -10.48 13.21 -10.20
C ALA A 666 -10.20 13.21 -8.71
N GLU A 667 -10.34 12.05 -8.08
CA GLU A 667 -10.40 11.95 -6.63
C GLU A 667 -9.08 12.37 -6.00
N ALA A 668 -7.99 12.32 -6.76
CA ALA A 668 -6.64 12.32 -6.26
C ALA A 668 -5.90 13.65 -6.19
N LEU A 669 -6.28 14.74 -6.85
CA LEU A 669 -5.25 15.75 -7.20
C LEU A 669 -5.61 17.20 -6.90
N ALA A 670 -6.53 17.43 -5.97
CA ALA A 670 -6.73 18.75 -5.42
C ALA A 670 -5.50 19.15 -4.57
N GLU A 671 -4.65 20.03 -5.14
CA GLU A 671 -3.91 21.10 -4.44
C GLU A 671 -2.49 20.86 -3.90
N ALA A 672 -1.51 20.68 -4.80
CA ALA A 672 -0.10 20.99 -4.51
C ALA A 672 0.34 22.42 -4.89
N ASP A 673 -0.51 23.25 -5.50
CA ASP A 673 -0.08 24.55 -6.05
C ASP A 673 -0.76 25.76 -5.38
N GLY A 674 -0.29 26.05 -4.16
CA GLY A 674 -0.69 27.20 -3.35
C GLY A 674 0.48 27.92 -2.66
N ALA A 675 1.71 27.76 -3.15
CA ALA A 675 2.90 28.34 -2.52
C ALA A 675 3.93 28.90 -3.53
N ALA A 676 3.48 29.71 -4.48
CA ALA A 676 4.40 30.50 -5.31
C ALA A 676 3.75 31.80 -5.85
N ALA A 677 3.19 32.63 -4.97
CA ALA A 677 2.85 34.00 -5.33
C ALA A 677 2.81 34.92 -4.09
N ASP A 678 3.96 35.20 -3.49
CA ASP A 678 4.13 36.49 -2.82
C ASP A 678 5.58 36.96 -2.93
N GLY A 679 5.78 38.00 -3.73
CA GLY A 679 7.12 38.45 -4.11
C GLY A 679 7.08 39.61 -5.09
N GLY A 680 6.32 40.66 -4.79
CA GLY A 680 6.46 41.91 -5.54
C GLY A 680 5.34 42.92 -5.31
N GLU A 681 5.53 43.83 -4.35
CA GLU A 681 5.58 45.29 -4.58
C GLU A 681 5.35 46.07 -3.28
N ALA A 682 6.27 47.01 -3.01
CA ALA A 682 6.04 48.40 -2.60
C ALA A 682 6.89 48.85 -1.39
N ALA A 683 7.90 49.67 -1.67
CA ALA A 683 8.24 50.81 -0.83
C ALA A 683 8.95 51.87 -1.68
N SER A 684 8.20 52.88 -2.08
CA SER A 684 8.70 54.14 -2.62
C SER A 684 9.10 55.08 -1.49
N GLY A 685 10.25 55.75 -1.69
CA GLY A 685 10.56 57.07 -1.12
C GLY A 685 11.17 57.10 0.28
N ASN A 686 12.47 57.42 0.36
CA ASN A 686 12.86 58.72 0.92
C ASN A 686 14.30 59.11 0.53
N ASP A 687 14.50 60.42 0.50
CA ASP A 687 15.69 61.20 0.15
C ASP A 687 16.97 60.86 0.93
N GLY A 688 18.13 61.23 0.35
CA GLY A 688 19.29 61.61 1.16
C GLY A 688 20.66 61.23 0.58
N GLU A 689 21.15 62.07 -0.33
CA GLU A 689 22.45 62.72 -0.29
C GLU A 689 23.77 62.00 0.11
N GLU A 690 24.80 62.37 -0.65
CA GLU A 690 26.25 62.33 -0.34
C GLU A 690 27.07 61.06 -0.64
N GLY A 691 27.97 61.20 -1.61
CA GLY A 691 29.38 61.08 -1.27
C GLY A 691 30.21 60.01 -2.00
N ARG A 692 30.78 60.43 -3.14
CA ARG A 692 32.19 60.25 -3.52
C ARG A 692 32.84 58.85 -3.50
N ALA A 693 33.37 58.56 -4.69
CA ALA A 693 34.76 58.20 -4.98
C ALA A 693 35.12 56.71 -5.01
N SER A 694 35.22 56.23 -6.25
CA SER A 694 36.43 55.66 -6.91
C SER A 694 36.10 54.38 -7.66
#